data_AF-A0A7V7WP32-F1
#
_entry.id   AF-A0A7V7WP32-F1
#
_cell.length_a   1.000
_cell.length_b   1.000
_cell.length_c   1.000
_cell.angle_alpha   90.00
_cell.angle_beta   90.00
_cell.angle_gamma   90.00
#
_symmetry.space_group_name_H-M   'P 1'
#
loop_
_entity.id
_entity.type
_entity.pdbx_description
1 polymer ?
#
loop_
_entity_poly.entity_id
_entity_poly.type
_entity_poly.pdbx_seq_one_letter_code
_entity_poly.pdbx_strand_id
1 'polypeptide(L)'
;MNKIDLSELARRESEQVEWKLNVADIEDVLATITAFANDFQNLGGGYVVCGAEETKDEHGFQKVRFPGLSASRFKEIEGKVISDSRARIDPPVTPLVEELNGESEDGRVLVFIVPASGHSHSYRASGKDSSTYYIRLGRSTVEARNGVLRELLVRKGDQLPWDSRLCEKASLADIDLIAFREVLQEAGLWNASIGVDEYFSEELHLSALAPSLGGKRPMDADIHPRNFAILLFGRQPTKFFPGAWTKVSIYPGMDRSEPTSERHELMGSIVDQARRARDLLNTHSSTAFTKESPDPNTPKYPARALEEALINAIVHRDYELTDPTSITIFSNRVEVLSPGSLPRTVDRKKFLEGRAAPSWRNRSLAFFFNRLQLAQAEGQGIPTIFRTMKQLGSPAPSFDLDEASLTCVLPAHPRHEMLRQLGEIQRLLVQQDVDLAMEKLLPILETSPAAPQVLDLYCQIAHASKSPERVANHVRNHRISMEDLPARTVFQIAGAMAGSQEVPDRELAKMWIQEVSKRKLEADETKSAFIALRNADQNEEAVQLINRFVASHPSPLAIPAFLYDMRGKAKIDLAKKCMDTGRNREVDGRTKTVAWDQCRKYLDEAESDIRRALQMDPDSRDRGYFQKDLEFVQRMKENARKPPPRPNRGKPRRS
;
A
#
# COMPACT_ATOMS: atom_id res chain seq x y z
N MET A 1 -37.67 -44.75 2.02
CA MET A 1 -36.99 -43.85 1.06
C MET A 1 -38.07 -43.11 0.29
N ASN A 2 -38.05 -41.77 0.30
CA ASN A 2 -38.91 -40.99 -0.59
C ASN A 2 -38.53 -41.34 -2.03
N LYS A 3 -39.52 -41.60 -2.90
CA LYS A 3 -39.31 -41.78 -4.34
C LYS A 3 -38.58 -40.55 -4.89
N ILE A 4 -37.56 -40.77 -5.73
CA ILE A 4 -36.87 -39.66 -6.40
C ILE A 4 -37.83 -39.01 -7.40
N ASP A 5 -38.03 -37.70 -7.26
CA ASP A 5 -38.82 -36.90 -8.21
C ASP A 5 -37.89 -36.26 -9.26
N LEU A 6 -38.00 -36.73 -10.50
CA LEU A 6 -37.21 -36.22 -11.64
C LEU A 6 -37.47 -34.74 -11.90
N SER A 7 -38.67 -34.23 -11.59
CA SER A 7 -39.02 -32.83 -11.76
C SER A 7 -38.35 -31.94 -10.70
N GLU A 8 -38.10 -32.47 -9.51
CA GLU A 8 -37.33 -31.79 -8.47
C GLU A 8 -35.84 -31.77 -8.83
N LEU A 9 -35.28 -32.88 -9.31
CA LEU A 9 -33.89 -32.95 -9.79
C LEU A 9 -33.62 -32.00 -10.95
N ALA A 10 -34.59 -31.83 -11.86
CA ALA A 10 -34.50 -30.86 -12.96
C ALA A 10 -34.56 -29.38 -12.49
N ARG A 11 -35.07 -29.12 -11.28
CA ARG A 11 -35.10 -27.79 -10.66
C ARG A 11 -33.87 -27.49 -9.78
N ARG A 12 -33.17 -28.52 -9.31
CA ARG A 12 -31.97 -28.39 -8.47
C ARG A 12 -30.77 -27.88 -9.29
N GLU A 13 -29.82 -27.27 -8.60
CA GLU A 13 -28.57 -26.82 -9.22
C GLU A 13 -27.86 -28.00 -9.91
N SER A 14 -27.49 -27.81 -11.17
CA SER A 14 -26.91 -28.80 -12.09
C SER A 14 -25.54 -29.37 -11.66
N GLU A 15 -25.05 -29.01 -10.48
CA GLU A 15 -23.75 -29.46 -9.96
C GLU A 15 -23.82 -30.89 -9.40
N GLN A 16 -24.99 -31.36 -8.96
CA GLN A 16 -25.20 -32.70 -8.40
C GLN A 16 -25.91 -33.67 -9.36
N VAL A 17 -26.25 -33.24 -10.57
CA VAL A 17 -27.00 -34.07 -11.52
C VAL A 17 -26.32 -34.05 -12.89
N GLU A 18 -26.08 -35.23 -13.45
CA GLU A 18 -25.60 -35.41 -14.82
C GLU A 18 -26.69 -36.11 -15.66
N TRP A 19 -27.09 -35.49 -16.75
CA TRP A 19 -28.09 -36.04 -17.68
C TRP A 19 -27.41 -36.69 -18.89
N LYS A 20 -27.71 -37.96 -19.15
CA LYS A 20 -27.20 -38.71 -20.31
C LYS A 20 -28.36 -39.37 -21.05
N LEU A 21 -28.49 -39.13 -22.36
CA LEU A 21 -29.57 -39.74 -23.13
C LEU A 21 -29.35 -41.25 -23.35
N ASN A 22 -28.38 -41.61 -24.20
CA ASN A 22 -28.17 -43.01 -24.61
C ASN A 22 -26.89 -43.65 -24.03
N VAL A 23 -26.13 -42.89 -23.25
CA VAL A 23 -24.83 -43.31 -22.68
C VAL A 23 -23.95 -43.94 -23.78
N ALA A 24 -23.58 -43.14 -24.79
CA ALA A 24 -22.77 -43.64 -25.91
C ALA A 24 -21.41 -44.19 -25.44
N ASP A 25 -20.85 -43.58 -24.40
CA ASP A 25 -19.65 -44.01 -23.71
C ASP A 25 -19.96 -44.29 -22.23
N ILE A 26 -19.73 -45.54 -21.81
CA ILE A 26 -19.91 -45.96 -20.41
C ILE A 26 -18.77 -45.43 -19.54
N GLU A 27 -17.60 -45.18 -20.11
CA GLU A 27 -16.46 -44.66 -19.37
C GLU A 27 -16.70 -43.25 -18.84
N ASP A 28 -17.47 -42.44 -19.58
CA ASP A 28 -17.89 -41.11 -19.16
C ASP A 28 -18.83 -41.16 -17.95
N VAL A 29 -19.71 -42.17 -17.88
CA VAL A 29 -20.54 -42.43 -16.69
C VAL A 29 -19.67 -42.83 -15.50
N LEU A 30 -18.68 -43.70 -15.69
CA LEU A 30 -17.75 -44.12 -14.63
C LEU A 30 -16.88 -42.97 -14.13
N ALA A 31 -16.38 -42.11 -15.02
CA ALA A 31 -15.66 -40.89 -14.66
C ALA A 31 -16.55 -39.94 -13.83
N THR A 32 -17.82 -39.80 -14.20
CA THR A 32 -18.78 -38.97 -13.48
C THR A 32 -19.17 -39.56 -12.12
N ILE A 33 -19.36 -40.89 -12.02
CA ILE A 33 -19.56 -41.58 -10.74
C ILE A 33 -18.35 -41.36 -9.82
N THR A 34 -17.14 -41.50 -10.36
CA THR A 34 -15.90 -41.24 -9.61
C THR A 34 -15.85 -39.79 -9.11
N ALA A 35 -16.21 -38.82 -9.96
CA ALA A 35 -16.28 -37.41 -9.60
C ALA A 35 -17.30 -37.10 -8.50
N PHE A 36 -18.50 -37.69 -8.57
CA PHE A 36 -19.51 -37.51 -7.53
C PHE A 36 -19.13 -38.19 -6.21
N ALA A 37 -18.52 -39.38 -6.25
CA ALA A 37 -18.01 -40.03 -5.04
C ALA A 37 -16.90 -39.20 -4.37
N ASN A 38 -16.03 -38.60 -5.19
CA ASN A 38 -14.99 -37.68 -4.73
C ASN A 38 -15.53 -36.38 -4.13
N ASP A 39 -16.76 -35.98 -4.47
CA ASP A 39 -17.51 -34.86 -3.87
C ASP A 39 -16.64 -33.64 -3.51
N PHE A 40 -15.91 -33.13 -4.49
CA PHE A 40 -14.90 -32.10 -4.25
C PHE A 40 -15.50 -30.79 -3.70
N GLN A 41 -16.75 -30.47 -4.05
CA GLN A 41 -17.47 -29.30 -3.57
C GLN A 41 -18.21 -29.54 -2.24
N ASN A 42 -18.14 -30.76 -1.68
CA ASN A 42 -18.77 -31.16 -0.42
C ASN A 42 -20.31 -30.96 -0.43
N LEU A 43 -20.95 -31.39 -1.51
CA LEU A 43 -22.40 -31.30 -1.74
C LEU A 43 -23.13 -32.59 -1.29
N GLY A 44 -22.40 -33.63 -0.89
CA GLY A 44 -22.94 -34.92 -0.43
C GLY A 44 -23.05 -35.98 -1.53
N GLY A 45 -22.47 -35.75 -2.70
CA GLY A 45 -22.51 -36.66 -3.86
C GLY A 45 -23.45 -36.17 -4.97
N GLY A 46 -23.99 -37.08 -5.76
CA GLY A 46 -24.81 -36.73 -6.92
C GLY A 46 -25.57 -37.88 -7.58
N TYR A 47 -26.20 -37.55 -8.71
CA TYR A 47 -27.09 -38.42 -9.48
C TYR A 47 -26.63 -38.45 -10.94
N VAL A 48 -26.40 -39.64 -11.49
CA VAL A 48 -26.22 -39.82 -12.94
C VAL A 48 -27.52 -40.40 -13.49
N VAL A 49 -28.23 -39.63 -14.31
CA VAL A 49 -29.52 -40.00 -14.88
C VAL A 49 -29.35 -40.36 -16.34
N CYS A 50 -29.62 -41.63 -16.66
CA CYS A 50 -29.50 -42.20 -18.00
C CYS A 50 -30.90 -42.37 -18.62
N GLY A 51 -31.08 -42.02 -19.89
CA GLY A 51 -32.38 -41.96 -20.56
C GLY A 51 -33.03 -40.56 -20.53
N ALA A 52 -32.25 -39.52 -20.24
CA ALA A 52 -32.73 -38.14 -20.13
C ALA A 52 -31.78 -37.16 -20.84
N GLU A 53 -32.32 -36.10 -21.41
CA GLU A 53 -31.54 -35.07 -22.08
C GLU A 53 -31.98 -33.65 -21.71
N GLU A 54 -31.03 -32.73 -21.73
CA GLU A 54 -31.30 -31.32 -21.55
C GLU A 54 -31.44 -30.64 -22.92
N THR A 55 -32.63 -30.12 -23.20
CA THR A 55 -32.96 -29.40 -24.43
C THR A 55 -33.24 -27.93 -24.14
N LYS A 56 -33.39 -27.10 -25.18
CA LYS A 56 -33.92 -25.74 -25.04
C LYS A 56 -35.39 -25.72 -25.45
N ASP A 57 -36.20 -24.98 -24.71
CA ASP A 57 -37.58 -24.71 -25.11
C ASP A 57 -37.64 -23.68 -26.26
N GLU A 58 -38.87 -23.40 -26.71
CA GLU A 58 -39.16 -22.46 -27.81
C GLU A 58 -38.69 -21.03 -27.51
N HIS A 59 -38.43 -20.70 -26.25
CA HIS A 59 -37.97 -19.38 -25.78
C HIS A 59 -36.48 -19.37 -25.40
N GLY A 60 -35.77 -20.49 -25.60
CA GLY A 60 -34.34 -20.63 -25.33
C GLY A 60 -33.97 -20.99 -23.88
N PHE A 61 -34.95 -21.26 -23.01
CA PHE A 61 -34.71 -21.73 -21.64
C PHE A 61 -34.42 -23.24 -21.59
N GLN A 62 -33.67 -23.67 -20.57
CA GLN A 62 -33.34 -25.09 -20.38
C GLN A 62 -34.60 -25.89 -20.00
N LYS A 63 -34.87 -26.97 -20.74
CA LYS A 63 -35.95 -27.92 -20.49
C LYS A 63 -35.42 -29.36 -20.61
N VAL A 64 -35.53 -30.13 -19.53
CA VAL A 64 -35.15 -31.54 -19.51
C VAL A 64 -36.29 -32.39 -20.09
N ARG A 65 -35.95 -33.36 -20.93
CA ARG A 65 -36.85 -34.40 -21.44
C ARG A 65 -36.41 -35.77 -20.93
N PHE A 66 -37.37 -36.68 -20.77
CA PHE A 66 -37.11 -38.05 -20.31
C PHE A 66 -37.54 -39.11 -21.33
N PRO A 67 -36.90 -39.21 -22.53
CA PRO A 67 -37.30 -40.18 -23.55
C PRO A 67 -37.27 -41.64 -23.08
N GLY A 68 -36.39 -41.96 -22.13
CA GLY A 68 -36.17 -43.31 -21.58
C GLY A 68 -35.24 -44.16 -22.45
N LEU A 69 -34.71 -45.21 -21.84
CA LEU A 69 -33.89 -46.25 -22.48
C LEU A 69 -34.78 -47.45 -22.84
N SER A 70 -34.36 -48.19 -23.87
CA SER A 70 -34.93 -49.51 -24.17
C SER A 70 -34.52 -50.54 -23.11
N ALA A 71 -35.34 -51.58 -22.89
CA ALA A 71 -35.08 -52.60 -21.87
C ALA A 71 -33.74 -53.33 -22.04
N SER A 72 -33.29 -53.57 -23.27
CA SER A 72 -31.98 -54.19 -23.56
C SER A 72 -30.83 -53.26 -23.16
N ARG A 73 -30.92 -51.98 -23.54
CA ARG A 73 -29.90 -50.98 -23.23
C ARG A 73 -29.84 -50.65 -21.74
N PHE A 74 -30.99 -50.62 -21.06
CA PHE A 74 -31.10 -50.44 -19.62
C PHE A 74 -30.27 -51.49 -18.87
N LYS A 75 -30.51 -52.78 -19.12
CA LYS A 75 -29.80 -53.88 -18.46
C LYS A 75 -28.31 -53.91 -18.79
N GLU A 76 -27.95 -53.57 -20.04
CA GLU A 76 -26.55 -53.48 -20.46
C GLU A 76 -25.80 -52.39 -19.69
N ILE A 77 -26.36 -51.18 -19.62
CA ILE A 77 -25.76 -50.04 -18.92
C ILE A 77 -25.68 -50.34 -17.42
N GLU A 78 -26.78 -50.79 -16.81
CA GLU A 78 -26.83 -51.12 -15.38
C GLU A 78 -25.77 -52.15 -15.01
N GLY A 79 -25.75 -53.30 -15.69
CA GLY A 79 -24.83 -54.39 -15.38
C GLY A 79 -23.37 -53.98 -15.59
N LYS A 80 -23.07 -53.30 -16.69
CA LYS A 80 -21.69 -52.91 -17.02
C LYS A 80 -21.19 -51.79 -16.10
N VAL A 81 -21.98 -50.76 -15.83
CA VAL A 81 -21.61 -49.68 -14.90
C VAL A 81 -21.38 -50.22 -13.50
N ILE A 82 -22.24 -51.09 -12.97
CA ILE A 82 -22.05 -51.67 -11.63
C ILE A 82 -20.78 -52.54 -11.57
N SER A 83 -20.57 -53.40 -12.57
CA SER A 83 -19.39 -54.27 -12.66
C SER A 83 -18.11 -53.45 -12.72
N ASP A 84 -18.07 -52.45 -13.60
CA ASP A 84 -16.90 -51.63 -13.82
C ASP A 84 -16.63 -50.64 -12.67
N SER A 85 -17.67 -50.16 -12.00
CA SER A 85 -17.50 -49.33 -10.80
C SER A 85 -16.81 -50.10 -9.66
N ARG A 86 -16.98 -51.43 -9.60
CA ARG A 86 -16.30 -52.28 -8.62
C ARG A 86 -14.90 -52.71 -9.05
N ALA A 87 -14.70 -52.93 -10.35
CA ALA A 87 -13.45 -53.49 -10.87
C ALA A 87 -12.42 -52.42 -11.27
N ARG A 88 -12.88 -51.23 -11.67
CA ARG A 88 -12.05 -50.20 -12.31
C ARG A 88 -11.96 -48.89 -11.54
N ILE A 89 -12.77 -48.71 -10.49
CA ILE A 89 -12.65 -47.60 -9.54
C ILE A 89 -11.96 -48.12 -8.27
N ASP A 90 -10.97 -47.39 -7.77
CA ASP A 90 -10.20 -47.72 -6.57
C ASP A 90 -10.10 -46.53 -5.61
N PRO A 91 -10.55 -46.66 -4.35
CA PRO A 91 -11.33 -47.77 -3.81
C PRO A 91 -12.66 -47.97 -4.57
N PRO A 92 -13.29 -49.16 -4.53
CA PRO A 92 -14.50 -49.42 -5.31
C PRO A 92 -15.70 -48.58 -4.83
N VAL A 93 -16.46 -48.06 -5.78
CA VAL A 93 -17.72 -47.33 -5.53
C VAL A 93 -18.90 -48.21 -5.94
N THR A 94 -19.90 -48.34 -5.08
CA THR A 94 -21.16 -49.03 -5.42
C THR A 94 -22.29 -48.02 -5.43
N PRO A 95 -22.69 -47.50 -6.61
CA PRO A 95 -23.85 -46.62 -6.70
C PRO A 95 -25.13 -47.38 -6.35
N LEU A 96 -26.09 -46.68 -5.75
CA LEU A 96 -27.46 -47.21 -5.62
C LEU A 96 -28.19 -46.96 -6.93
N VAL A 97 -29.05 -47.90 -7.32
CA VAL A 97 -29.76 -47.83 -8.60
C VAL A 97 -31.25 -47.71 -8.36
N GLU A 98 -31.90 -46.76 -9.03
CA GLU A 98 -33.35 -46.61 -9.06
C GLU A 98 -33.86 -46.62 -10.51
N GLU A 99 -34.90 -47.41 -10.76
CA GLU A 99 -35.61 -47.44 -12.03
C GLU A 99 -36.84 -46.53 -11.95
N LEU A 100 -36.96 -45.62 -12.92
CA LEU A 100 -38.08 -44.69 -13.03
C LEU A 100 -38.75 -44.80 -14.41
N ASN A 101 -40.03 -44.45 -14.50
CA ASN A 101 -40.74 -44.42 -15.77
C ASN A 101 -40.31 -43.20 -16.60
N GLY A 102 -40.07 -43.39 -17.90
CA GLY A 102 -39.85 -42.29 -18.85
C GLY A 102 -41.16 -41.69 -19.36
N GLU A 103 -41.06 -40.72 -20.26
CA GLU A 103 -42.20 -40.11 -20.96
C GLU A 103 -42.88 -41.08 -21.94
N SER A 104 -42.14 -42.08 -22.43
CA SER A 104 -42.66 -43.15 -23.28
C SER A 104 -43.16 -44.33 -22.42
N GLU A 105 -44.30 -44.95 -22.78
CA GLU A 105 -44.86 -46.09 -22.01
C GLU A 105 -43.86 -47.25 -21.79
N ASP A 106 -43.01 -47.51 -22.79
CA ASP A 106 -41.99 -48.57 -22.77
C ASP A 106 -40.57 -48.06 -22.38
N GLY A 107 -40.41 -46.75 -22.18
CA GLY A 107 -39.14 -46.14 -21.81
C GLY A 107 -38.90 -46.21 -20.30
N ARG A 108 -37.68 -46.60 -19.89
CA ARG A 108 -37.25 -46.53 -18.49
C ARG A 108 -36.04 -45.63 -18.31
N VAL A 109 -36.05 -44.83 -17.27
CA VAL A 109 -34.94 -43.96 -16.86
C VAL A 109 -34.18 -44.67 -15.75
N LEU A 110 -32.86 -44.73 -15.91
CA LEU A 110 -31.94 -45.36 -14.96
C LEU A 110 -31.22 -44.29 -14.17
N VAL A 111 -31.37 -44.30 -12.84
CA VAL A 111 -30.73 -43.32 -11.95
C VAL A 111 -29.68 -44.01 -11.10
N PHE A 112 -28.41 -43.62 -11.27
CA PHE A 112 -27.34 -43.98 -10.35
C PHE A 112 -27.21 -42.90 -9.28
N ILE A 113 -27.49 -43.25 -8.03
CA ILE A 113 -27.32 -42.40 -6.86
C ILE A 113 -25.93 -42.70 -6.27
N VAL A 114 -25.08 -41.68 -6.26
CA VAL A 114 -23.69 -41.78 -5.83
C VAL A 114 -23.51 -40.96 -4.56
N PRO A 115 -23.48 -41.60 -3.37
CA PRO A 115 -23.17 -40.88 -2.14
C PRO A 115 -21.70 -40.42 -2.13
N ALA A 116 -21.44 -39.28 -1.47
CA ALA A 116 -20.08 -38.88 -1.18
C ALA A 116 -19.34 -39.93 -0.35
N SER A 117 -18.08 -40.17 -0.69
CA SER A 117 -17.20 -41.09 0.06
C SER A 117 -16.23 -40.35 0.98
N GLY A 118 -15.76 -41.04 2.02
CA GLY A 118 -14.70 -40.55 2.89
C GLY A 118 -13.29 -40.62 2.27
N HIS A 119 -13.09 -41.43 1.23
CA HIS A 119 -11.79 -41.62 0.56
C HIS A 119 -11.77 -40.97 -0.83
N SER A 120 -10.58 -40.76 -1.39
CA SER A 120 -10.42 -40.39 -2.79
C SER A 120 -10.46 -41.62 -3.68
N HIS A 121 -11.13 -41.48 -4.81
CA HIS A 121 -11.37 -42.53 -5.79
C HIS A 121 -10.68 -42.18 -7.11
N SER A 122 -9.95 -43.14 -7.64
CA SER A 122 -9.35 -43.11 -8.97
C SER A 122 -10.05 -44.09 -9.90
N TYR A 123 -10.14 -43.76 -11.18
CA TYR A 123 -10.74 -44.59 -12.22
C TYR A 123 -9.69 -45.00 -13.25
N ARG A 124 -9.64 -46.30 -13.58
CA ARG A 124 -8.79 -46.86 -14.63
C ARG A 124 -9.60 -47.09 -15.92
N ALA A 125 -9.41 -46.21 -16.90
CA ALA A 125 -10.03 -46.32 -18.22
C ALA A 125 -9.50 -47.55 -19.00
N SER A 126 -10.31 -48.09 -19.92
CA SER A 126 -9.89 -49.27 -20.70
C SER A 126 -8.66 -48.97 -21.56
N GLY A 127 -7.67 -49.86 -21.53
CA GLY A 127 -6.45 -49.72 -22.33
C GLY A 127 -5.45 -48.69 -21.80
N LYS A 128 -5.64 -48.16 -20.59
CA LYS A 128 -4.66 -47.33 -19.89
C LYS A 128 -4.12 -48.03 -18.64
N ASP A 129 -2.80 -47.94 -18.45
CA ASP A 129 -2.14 -48.49 -17.26
C ASP A 129 -2.24 -47.57 -16.04
N SER A 130 -2.51 -46.28 -16.24
CA SER A 130 -2.64 -45.30 -15.17
C SER A 130 -4.10 -45.11 -14.75
N SER A 131 -4.32 -44.94 -13.45
CA SER A 131 -5.60 -44.50 -12.89
C SER A 131 -5.66 -42.97 -12.82
N THR A 132 -6.86 -42.44 -13.02
CA THR A 132 -7.12 -41.02 -13.16
C THR A 132 -8.16 -40.59 -12.14
N TYR A 133 -7.94 -39.48 -11.45
CA TYR A 133 -8.90 -38.92 -10.50
C TYR A 133 -9.80 -37.94 -11.24
N TYR A 134 -11.10 -38.00 -10.97
CA TYR A 134 -12.08 -37.07 -11.52
C TYR A 134 -12.76 -36.30 -10.40
N ILE A 135 -13.08 -35.04 -10.67
CA ILE A 135 -13.86 -34.19 -9.77
C ILE A 135 -14.95 -33.46 -10.55
N ARG A 136 -15.99 -33.04 -9.83
CA ARG A 136 -17.03 -32.19 -10.38
C ARG A 136 -16.68 -30.72 -10.17
N LEU A 137 -16.72 -29.95 -11.25
CA LEU A 137 -16.55 -28.50 -11.25
C LEU A 137 -17.74 -27.87 -11.96
N GLY A 138 -18.69 -27.35 -11.18
CA GLY A 138 -19.96 -26.89 -11.71
C GLY A 138 -20.69 -28.02 -12.44
N ARG A 139 -20.95 -27.84 -13.75
CA ARG A 139 -21.65 -28.83 -14.59
C ARG A 139 -20.73 -29.81 -15.32
N SER A 140 -19.43 -29.79 -15.05
CA SER A 140 -18.46 -30.56 -15.82
C SER A 140 -17.66 -31.52 -14.95
N THR A 141 -17.50 -32.74 -15.45
CA THR A 141 -16.57 -33.72 -14.91
C THR A 141 -15.19 -33.45 -15.50
N VAL A 142 -14.22 -33.15 -14.64
CA VAL A 142 -12.85 -32.78 -15.05
C VAL A 142 -11.85 -33.67 -14.36
N GLU A 143 -10.77 -34.01 -15.07
CA GLU A 143 -9.63 -34.71 -14.47
C GLU A 143 -8.91 -33.83 -13.44
N ALA A 144 -8.74 -34.36 -12.23
CA ALA A 144 -7.96 -33.73 -11.20
C ALA A 144 -6.46 -33.95 -11.47
N ARG A 145 -5.75 -32.87 -11.83
CA ARG A 145 -4.29 -32.87 -12.03
C ARG A 145 -3.61 -31.90 -11.07
N ASN A 146 -2.31 -32.10 -10.85
CA ASN A 146 -1.43 -31.17 -10.13
C ASN A 146 -2.01 -30.77 -8.75
N GLY A 147 -2.11 -29.47 -8.47
CA GLY A 147 -2.62 -28.94 -7.20
C GLY A 147 -4.06 -29.34 -6.89
N VAL A 148 -4.90 -29.55 -7.90
CA VAL A 148 -6.30 -29.97 -7.72
C VAL A 148 -6.39 -31.41 -7.20
N LEU A 149 -5.56 -32.31 -7.75
CA LEU A 149 -5.45 -33.67 -7.24
C LEU A 149 -4.97 -33.66 -5.79
N ARG A 150 -3.90 -32.91 -5.49
CA ARG A 150 -3.37 -32.82 -4.13
C ARG A 150 -4.42 -32.31 -3.15
N GLU A 151 -5.19 -31.29 -3.53
CA GLU A 151 -6.26 -30.76 -2.70
C GLU A 151 -7.34 -31.81 -2.42
N LEU A 152 -7.73 -32.61 -3.43
CA LEU A 152 -8.66 -33.73 -3.26
C LEU A 152 -8.11 -34.75 -2.25
N LEU A 153 -6.87 -35.21 -2.44
CA LEU A 153 -6.25 -36.21 -1.56
C LEU A 153 -6.13 -35.73 -0.11
N VAL A 154 -5.79 -34.47 0.09
CA VAL A 154 -5.71 -33.87 1.44
C VAL A 154 -7.09 -33.76 2.09
N ARG A 155 -8.12 -33.38 1.31
CA ARG A 155 -9.49 -33.28 1.82
C ARG A 155 -10.08 -34.63 2.22
N LYS A 156 -9.75 -35.69 1.48
CA LYS A 156 -10.18 -37.07 1.78
C LYS A 156 -9.32 -37.75 2.86
N GLY A 157 -8.27 -37.08 3.33
CA GLY A 157 -7.39 -37.61 4.38
C GLY A 157 -6.40 -38.67 3.90
N ASP A 158 -6.36 -38.97 2.60
CA ASP A 158 -5.42 -39.92 2.00
C ASP A 158 -3.99 -39.37 1.94
N GLN A 159 -3.83 -38.03 2.05
CA GLN A 159 -2.54 -37.39 2.21
C GLN A 159 -2.56 -36.32 3.31
N LEU A 160 -1.46 -36.21 4.04
CA LEU A 160 -1.25 -35.06 4.92
C LEU A 160 -1.10 -33.76 4.11
N PRO A 161 -1.54 -32.61 4.65
CA PRO A 161 -1.20 -31.29 4.11
C PRO A 161 0.31 -31.17 3.90
N TRP A 162 0.73 -30.45 2.86
CA TRP A 162 2.14 -30.41 2.45
C TRP A 162 3.08 -30.01 3.58
N ASP A 163 2.70 -28.99 4.37
CA ASP A 163 3.52 -28.49 5.48
C ASP A 163 3.79 -29.58 6.54
N SER A 164 2.86 -30.51 6.69
CA SER A 164 2.86 -31.59 7.69
C SER A 164 3.55 -32.87 7.20
N ARG A 165 4.06 -32.90 5.97
CA ARG A 165 4.81 -34.06 5.44
C ARG A 165 6.26 -34.06 5.92
N LEU A 166 6.87 -35.24 5.98
CA LEU A 166 8.29 -35.38 6.27
C LEU A 166 9.14 -34.81 5.12
N CYS A 167 10.16 -34.04 5.47
CA CYS A 167 11.15 -33.57 4.51
C CYS A 167 12.25 -34.63 4.39
N GLU A 168 12.11 -35.55 3.42
CA GLU A 168 12.97 -36.74 3.31
C GLU A 168 14.46 -36.43 3.17
N LYS A 169 14.79 -35.27 2.60
CA LYS A 169 16.17 -34.86 2.35
C LYS A 169 16.81 -34.19 3.57
N ALA A 170 16.02 -33.86 4.59
CA ALA A 170 16.46 -33.12 5.76
C ALA A 170 16.69 -34.03 6.96
N SER A 171 17.58 -33.59 7.85
CA SER A 171 17.91 -34.24 9.12
C SER A 171 17.83 -33.23 10.26
N LEU A 172 17.95 -33.71 11.50
CA LEU A 172 18.04 -32.82 12.68
C LEU A 172 19.25 -31.88 12.62
N ALA A 173 20.30 -32.23 11.87
CA ALA A 173 21.45 -31.36 11.65
C ALA A 173 21.13 -30.15 10.76
N ASP A 174 19.98 -30.10 10.08
CA ASP A 174 19.56 -28.93 9.31
C ASP A 174 18.77 -27.92 10.16
N ILE A 175 18.42 -28.28 11.41
CA ILE A 175 17.70 -27.42 12.35
C ILE A 175 18.66 -26.47 13.08
N ASP A 176 18.27 -25.20 13.14
CA ASP A 176 18.88 -24.19 13.98
C ASP A 176 18.30 -24.28 15.40
N LEU A 177 19.09 -24.79 16.33
CA LEU A 177 18.68 -24.98 17.73
C LEU A 177 18.39 -23.66 18.46
N ILE A 178 18.99 -22.54 18.03
CA ILE A 178 18.75 -21.23 18.62
C ILE A 178 17.36 -20.75 18.20
N ALA A 179 17.11 -20.69 16.88
CA ALA A 179 15.80 -20.30 16.35
C ALA A 179 14.68 -21.23 16.83
N PHE A 180 14.95 -22.53 16.88
CA PHE A 180 14.06 -23.54 17.43
C PHE A 180 13.61 -23.20 18.87
N ARG A 181 14.57 -22.96 19.76
CA ARG A 181 14.28 -22.65 21.16
C ARG A 181 13.55 -21.32 21.31
N GLU A 182 14.00 -20.29 20.60
CA GLU A 182 13.41 -18.96 20.65
C GLU A 182 11.94 -18.99 20.21
N VAL A 183 11.65 -19.59 19.04
CA VAL A 183 10.30 -19.67 18.49
C VAL A 183 9.38 -20.52 19.37
N LEU A 184 9.84 -21.66 19.88
CA LEU A 184 9.03 -22.47 20.81
C LEU A 184 8.75 -21.73 22.12
N GLN A 185 9.72 -20.98 22.65
CA GLN A 185 9.55 -20.22 23.88
C GLN A 185 8.55 -19.08 23.70
N GLU A 186 8.65 -18.33 22.60
CA GLU A 186 7.71 -17.25 22.26
C GLU A 186 6.30 -17.78 21.98
N ALA A 187 6.18 -18.94 21.33
CA ALA A 187 4.90 -19.61 21.11
C ALA A 187 4.28 -20.23 22.38
N GLY A 188 5.03 -20.26 23.50
CA GLY A 188 4.62 -20.88 24.76
C GLY A 188 4.57 -22.41 24.70
N LEU A 189 5.41 -23.03 23.88
CA LEU A 189 5.49 -24.48 23.64
C LEU A 189 6.82 -25.09 24.14
N TRP A 190 7.77 -24.26 24.58
CA TRP A 190 9.05 -24.72 25.11
C TRP A 190 8.93 -25.29 26.54
N ASN A 191 9.52 -26.47 26.75
CA ASN A 191 9.66 -27.12 28.04
C ASN A 191 11.11 -27.61 28.18
N ALA A 192 11.83 -27.03 29.14
CA ALA A 192 13.24 -27.36 29.40
C ALA A 192 13.47 -28.80 29.89
N SER A 193 12.41 -29.52 30.29
CA SER A 193 12.48 -30.92 30.72
C SER A 193 12.43 -31.91 29.57
N ILE A 194 12.04 -31.46 28.37
CA ILE A 194 11.91 -32.28 27.16
C ILE A 194 13.19 -32.14 26.34
N GLY A 195 13.78 -33.28 25.94
CA GLY A 195 14.96 -33.28 25.08
C GLY A 195 14.65 -32.78 23.67
N VAL A 196 15.63 -32.21 22.96
CA VAL A 196 15.40 -31.72 21.58
C VAL A 196 14.89 -32.83 20.67
N ASP A 197 15.49 -34.03 20.72
CA ASP A 197 15.08 -35.16 19.87
C ASP A 197 13.65 -35.61 20.14
N GLU A 198 13.17 -35.47 21.38
CA GLU A 198 11.81 -35.82 21.79
C GLU A 198 10.76 -34.92 21.12
N TYR A 199 11.10 -33.66 20.84
CA TYR A 199 10.23 -32.75 20.06
C TYR A 199 10.03 -33.19 18.60
N PHE A 200 10.97 -33.96 18.05
CA PHE A 200 10.89 -34.51 16.70
C PHE A 200 10.41 -35.96 16.67
N SER A 201 10.14 -36.55 17.84
CA SER A 201 9.53 -37.89 17.95
C SER A 201 8.08 -37.87 17.47
N GLU A 202 7.56 -39.01 17.01
CA GLU A 202 6.16 -39.14 16.59
C GLU A 202 5.16 -39.07 17.77
N GLU A 203 5.65 -39.26 18.98
CA GLU A 203 4.84 -39.36 20.19
C GLU A 203 4.43 -37.97 20.70
N LEU A 204 5.31 -36.98 20.58
CA LEU A 204 5.05 -35.63 21.07
C LEU A 204 4.27 -34.79 20.05
N HIS A 205 2.96 -34.65 20.30
CA HIS A 205 2.09 -33.77 19.54
C HIS A 205 2.01 -32.39 20.19
N LEU A 206 2.38 -31.34 19.45
CA LEU A 206 2.35 -29.97 19.96
C LEU A 206 0.93 -29.40 20.05
N SER A 207 0.06 -29.76 19.10
CA SER A 207 -1.37 -29.48 19.16
C SER A 207 -2.16 -30.38 18.19
N ALA A 208 -3.50 -30.30 18.21
CA ALA A 208 -4.33 -30.95 17.21
C ALA A 208 -4.13 -30.39 15.78
N LEU A 209 -3.59 -29.17 15.66
CA LEU A 209 -3.38 -28.47 14.37
C LEU A 209 -1.93 -28.51 13.88
N ALA A 210 -0.99 -28.84 14.77
CA ALA A 210 0.42 -28.99 14.48
C ALA A 210 0.88 -30.37 15.00
N PRO A 211 1.09 -31.35 14.12
CA PRO A 211 1.59 -32.66 14.51
C PRO A 211 3.01 -32.56 15.07
N SER A 212 3.59 -33.69 15.44
CA SER A 212 5.01 -33.77 15.82
C SER A 212 5.93 -33.02 14.84
N LEU A 213 7.04 -32.46 15.32
CA LEU A 213 7.95 -31.70 14.45
C LEU A 213 8.71 -32.59 13.45
N GLY A 214 8.77 -33.88 13.73
CA GLY A 214 9.42 -34.88 12.89
C GLY A 214 8.72 -36.23 12.96
N GLY A 215 9.31 -37.20 12.30
CA GLY A 215 8.87 -38.58 12.32
C GLY A 215 9.87 -39.48 11.60
N LYS A 216 9.63 -40.78 11.65
CA LYS A 216 10.46 -41.78 11.00
C LYS A 216 9.77 -42.28 9.75
N ARG A 217 10.56 -42.63 8.75
CA ARG A 217 10.03 -43.35 7.59
C ARG A 217 10.00 -44.84 7.89
N PRO A 218 9.10 -45.61 7.26
CA PRO A 218 9.16 -47.06 7.32
C PRO A 218 10.56 -47.53 6.89
N MET A 219 11.18 -48.37 7.71
CA MET A 219 12.55 -48.91 7.51
C MET A 219 13.69 -47.89 7.60
N ASP A 220 13.43 -46.65 8.00
CA ASP A 220 14.48 -45.66 8.26
C ASP A 220 14.74 -45.56 9.77
N ALA A 221 16.00 -45.55 10.16
CA ALA A 221 16.40 -45.41 11.55
C ALA A 221 16.34 -43.95 12.02
N ASP A 222 16.55 -43.02 11.08
CA ASP A 222 16.74 -41.60 11.35
C ASP A 222 15.41 -40.84 11.43
N ILE A 223 15.41 -39.80 12.26
CA ILE A 223 14.27 -38.89 12.41
C ILE A 223 14.39 -37.80 11.35
N HIS A 224 13.33 -37.64 10.56
CA HIS A 224 13.21 -36.58 9.58
C HIS A 224 12.29 -35.47 10.10
N PRO A 225 12.71 -34.19 10.02
CA PRO A 225 11.82 -33.08 10.33
C PRO A 225 10.72 -32.94 9.27
N ARG A 226 9.57 -32.42 9.67
CA ARG A 226 8.49 -32.06 8.75
C ARG A 226 8.81 -30.76 8.01
N ASN A 227 8.14 -30.55 6.87
CA ASN A 227 8.35 -29.37 6.03
C ASN A 227 8.15 -28.06 6.81
N PHE A 228 7.11 -27.97 7.64
CA PHE A 228 6.86 -26.79 8.47
C PHE A 228 7.97 -26.55 9.50
N ALA A 229 8.55 -27.61 10.07
CA ALA A 229 9.65 -27.51 11.02
C ALA A 229 10.92 -26.96 10.34
N ILE A 230 11.19 -27.38 9.10
CA ILE A 230 12.28 -26.82 8.30
C ILE A 230 12.03 -25.35 7.97
N LEU A 231 10.80 -24.95 7.64
CA LEU A 231 10.50 -23.54 7.35
C LEU A 231 10.63 -22.63 8.58
N LEU A 232 10.24 -23.12 9.76
CA LEU A 232 10.27 -22.35 11.01
C LEU A 232 11.65 -22.34 11.68
N PHE A 233 12.37 -23.47 11.63
CA PHE A 233 13.58 -23.68 12.44
C PHE A 233 14.80 -24.08 11.60
N GLY A 234 14.67 -24.27 10.29
CA GLY A 234 15.77 -24.71 9.45
C GLY A 234 16.81 -23.60 9.24
N ARG A 235 18.10 -23.97 9.24
CA ARG A 235 19.22 -23.06 8.96
C ARG A 235 19.15 -22.48 7.54
N GLN A 236 18.77 -23.32 6.58
CA GLN A 236 18.69 -22.96 5.16
C GLN A 236 17.46 -23.62 4.52
N PRO A 237 16.24 -23.09 4.74
CA PRO A 237 15.02 -23.68 4.18
C PRO A 237 15.04 -23.75 2.64
N THR A 238 15.76 -22.83 1.99
CA THR A 238 15.94 -22.77 0.53
C THR A 238 16.70 -23.95 -0.06
N LYS A 239 17.48 -24.69 0.73
CA LYS A 239 18.10 -25.97 0.32
C LYS A 239 17.05 -27.03 -0.02
N PHE A 240 15.91 -26.99 0.67
CA PHE A 240 14.82 -27.97 0.52
C PHE A 240 13.69 -27.42 -0.34
N PHE A 241 13.43 -26.12 -0.22
CA PHE A 241 12.33 -25.43 -0.90
C PHE A 241 12.88 -24.17 -1.58
N PRO A 242 13.30 -24.24 -2.86
CA PRO A 242 14.04 -23.16 -3.53
C PRO A 242 13.35 -21.78 -3.49
N GLY A 243 12.02 -21.74 -3.47
CA GLY A 243 11.24 -20.51 -3.37
C GLY A 243 10.93 -20.03 -1.95
N ALA A 244 11.43 -20.68 -0.89
CA ALA A 244 11.16 -20.33 0.50
C ALA A 244 11.96 -19.11 0.99
N TRP A 245 11.86 -18.02 0.24
CA TRP A 245 12.45 -16.73 0.57
C TRP A 245 11.53 -15.59 0.12
N THR A 246 11.74 -14.40 0.69
CA THR A 246 10.91 -13.23 0.40
C THR A 246 11.75 -12.15 -0.28
N LYS A 247 11.29 -11.69 -1.44
CA LYS A 247 11.89 -10.58 -2.18
C LYS A 247 11.15 -9.30 -1.83
N VAL A 248 11.87 -8.25 -1.45
CA VAL A 248 11.32 -6.89 -1.28
C VAL A 248 11.95 -5.98 -2.31
N SER A 249 11.13 -5.34 -3.13
CA SER A 249 11.56 -4.40 -4.18
C SER A 249 10.91 -3.05 -3.96
N ILE A 250 11.71 -1.99 -3.90
CA ILE A 250 11.24 -0.62 -3.64
C ILE A 250 11.54 0.24 -4.86
N TYR A 251 10.48 0.83 -5.40
CA TYR A 251 10.53 1.72 -6.56
C TYR A 251 10.07 3.12 -6.13
N PRO A 252 10.88 4.17 -6.34
CA PRO A 252 10.47 5.56 -6.08
C PRO A 252 9.28 6.02 -6.94
N GLY A 253 9.07 5.39 -8.10
CA GLY A 253 8.00 5.71 -9.04
C GLY A 253 6.72 4.91 -8.86
N MET A 254 5.92 4.87 -9.93
CA MET A 254 4.62 4.20 -9.98
C MET A 254 4.69 2.82 -10.65
N ASP A 255 5.80 2.55 -11.32
CA ASP A 255 6.04 1.33 -12.09
C ASP A 255 7.50 0.88 -11.96
N ARG A 256 7.82 -0.20 -12.68
CA ARG A 256 9.14 -0.84 -12.65
C ARG A 256 10.12 -0.26 -13.69
N SER A 257 9.74 0.80 -14.42
CA SER A 257 10.57 1.42 -15.47
C SER A 257 11.59 2.42 -14.92
N GLU A 258 11.48 2.77 -13.64
CA GLU A 258 12.39 3.70 -12.96
C GLU A 258 13.86 3.22 -13.00
N PRO A 259 14.83 4.14 -13.17
CA PRO A 259 16.25 3.79 -13.29
C PRO A 259 16.88 3.35 -11.97
N THR A 260 16.22 3.61 -10.83
CA THR A 260 16.70 3.25 -9.50
C THR A 260 15.68 2.41 -8.76
N SER A 261 16.13 1.31 -8.17
CA SER A 261 15.32 0.45 -7.31
C SER A 261 16.20 -0.15 -6.22
N GLU A 262 15.61 -0.35 -5.03
CA GLU A 262 16.25 -1.08 -3.95
C GLU A 262 15.66 -2.49 -3.90
N ARG A 263 16.52 -3.49 -3.65
CA ARG A 263 16.12 -4.89 -3.60
C ARG A 263 16.73 -5.58 -2.39
N HIS A 264 15.87 -6.16 -1.56
CA HIS A 264 16.27 -6.99 -0.43
C HIS A 264 15.81 -8.43 -0.66
N GLU A 265 16.72 -9.37 -0.46
CA GLU A 265 16.43 -10.79 -0.49
C GLU A 265 16.47 -11.30 0.95
N LEU A 266 15.29 -11.64 1.48
CA LEU A 266 15.12 -12.09 2.84
C LEU A 266 15.14 -13.63 2.86
N MET A 267 16.28 -14.15 3.26
CA MET A 267 16.54 -15.59 3.45
C MET A 267 16.45 -15.98 4.93
N GLY A 268 16.46 -17.28 5.22
CA GLY A 268 16.41 -17.83 6.58
C GLY A 268 15.04 -18.40 6.93
N SER A 269 14.72 -18.52 8.22
CA SER A 269 13.41 -19.00 8.66
C SER A 269 12.30 -18.06 8.19
N ILE A 270 11.11 -18.59 7.96
CA ILE A 270 9.97 -17.76 7.53
C ILE A 270 9.52 -16.76 8.60
N VAL A 271 9.84 -17.02 9.87
CA VAL A 271 9.60 -16.10 10.99
C VAL A 271 10.52 -14.89 10.87
N ASP A 272 11.81 -15.11 10.61
CA ASP A 272 12.79 -14.03 10.42
C ASP A 272 12.49 -13.23 9.15
N GLN A 273 12.09 -13.92 8.07
CA GLN A 273 11.65 -13.25 6.84
C GLN A 273 10.45 -12.33 7.12
N ALA A 274 9.43 -12.81 7.85
CA ALA A 274 8.26 -12.02 8.21
C ALA A 274 8.64 -10.79 9.04
N ARG A 275 9.48 -10.96 10.07
CA ARG A 275 9.93 -9.85 10.94
C ARG A 275 10.70 -8.79 10.16
N ARG A 276 11.69 -9.20 9.36
CA ARG A 276 12.50 -8.28 8.54
C ARG A 276 11.67 -7.57 7.46
N ALA A 277 10.74 -8.28 6.84
CA ALA A 277 9.82 -7.69 5.86
C ALA A 277 8.91 -6.65 6.51
N ARG A 278 8.37 -6.94 7.71
CA ARG A 278 7.56 -6.00 8.48
C ARG A 278 8.34 -4.74 8.83
N ASP A 279 9.60 -4.87 9.25
CA ASP A 279 10.41 -3.71 9.62
C ASP A 279 10.73 -2.82 8.41
N LEU A 280 10.99 -3.42 7.23
CA LEU A 280 11.12 -2.69 5.97
C LEU A 280 9.81 -1.99 5.59
N LEU A 281 8.68 -2.68 5.65
CA LEU A 281 7.35 -2.09 5.37
C LEU A 281 7.05 -0.91 6.28
N ASN A 282 7.34 -1.04 7.59
CA ASN A 282 7.15 0.03 8.56
C ASN A 282 8.03 1.24 8.24
N THR A 283 9.29 1.02 7.86
CA THR A 283 10.24 2.07 7.47
C THR A 283 9.73 2.88 6.26
N HIS A 284 9.16 2.20 5.26
CA HIS A 284 8.62 2.85 4.05
C HIS A 284 7.16 3.33 4.18
N SER A 285 6.52 3.10 5.32
CA SER A 285 5.14 3.54 5.61
C SER A 285 5.03 4.97 6.16
N SER A 286 6.17 5.70 6.18
CA SER A 286 6.39 7.02 6.82
C SER A 286 5.15 7.92 6.92
N THR A 287 4.88 8.42 8.13
CA THR A 287 3.85 9.42 8.43
C THR A 287 4.10 10.73 7.69
N ALA A 288 3.07 11.24 7.01
CA ALA A 288 3.11 12.57 6.41
C ALA A 288 2.97 13.59 7.55
N PHE A 289 4.08 14.12 8.05
CA PHE A 289 4.05 15.15 9.07
C PHE A 289 3.65 16.50 8.47
N THR A 290 2.53 17.06 8.90
CA THR A 290 2.17 18.45 8.57
C THR A 290 1.56 19.13 9.79
N LYS A 291 2.31 20.05 10.44
CA LYS A 291 1.86 20.78 11.64
C LYS A 291 0.56 21.58 11.46
N GLU A 292 0.20 21.90 10.22
CA GLU A 292 -0.91 22.80 9.87
C GLU A 292 -2.24 22.08 9.63
N SER A 293 -2.27 20.73 9.76
CA SER A 293 -3.47 19.94 9.54
C SER A 293 -4.03 19.36 10.84
N PRO A 294 -5.36 19.18 10.97
CA PRO A 294 -5.98 18.61 12.17
C PRO A 294 -5.46 17.22 12.53
N ASP A 295 -5.02 16.45 11.53
CA ASP A 295 -4.39 15.14 11.70
C ASP A 295 -2.97 15.14 11.10
N PRO A 296 -1.96 15.61 11.85
CA PRO A 296 -0.61 15.82 11.36
C PRO A 296 0.17 14.52 11.17
N ASN A 297 -0.36 13.36 11.56
CA ASN A 297 0.38 12.08 11.62
C ASN A 297 -0.33 10.95 10.87
N THR A 298 -1.13 11.24 9.84
CA THR A 298 -1.79 10.17 9.07
C THR A 298 -0.74 9.28 8.37
N PRO A 299 -0.63 7.98 8.71
CA PRO A 299 0.32 7.08 8.07
C PRO A 299 -0.03 6.86 6.60
N LYS A 300 0.96 6.46 5.80
CA LYS A 300 0.75 6.20 4.37
C LYS A 300 -0.13 4.97 4.13
N TYR A 301 0.01 3.99 5.02
CA TYR A 301 -0.75 2.74 5.03
C TYR A 301 -1.08 2.35 6.48
N PRO A 302 -2.19 1.64 6.74
CA PRO A 302 -2.43 1.07 8.05
C PRO A 302 -1.42 -0.04 8.32
N ALA A 303 -0.64 0.08 9.40
CA ALA A 303 0.36 -0.94 9.77
C ALA A 303 -0.25 -2.34 9.87
N ARG A 304 -1.48 -2.43 10.38
CA ARG A 304 -2.22 -3.69 10.49
C ARG A 304 -2.56 -4.30 9.13
N ALA A 305 -2.91 -3.50 8.12
CA ALA A 305 -3.21 -4.00 6.78
C ALA A 305 -1.96 -4.56 6.10
N LEU A 306 -0.82 -3.87 6.26
CA LEU A 306 0.49 -4.30 5.74
C LEU A 306 0.93 -5.62 6.39
N GLU A 307 0.86 -5.70 7.71
CA GLU A 307 1.20 -6.90 8.47
C GLU A 307 0.31 -8.08 8.06
N GLU A 308 -0.99 -7.87 7.98
CA GLU A 308 -1.93 -8.93 7.63
C GLU A 308 -1.74 -9.42 6.19
N ALA A 309 -1.48 -8.52 5.23
CA ALA A 309 -1.17 -8.90 3.85
C ALA A 309 0.14 -9.70 3.75
N LEU A 310 1.18 -9.25 4.45
CA LEU A 310 2.48 -9.92 4.52
C LEU A 310 2.36 -11.35 5.08
N ILE A 311 1.72 -11.48 6.24
CA ILE A 311 1.63 -12.75 6.95
C ILE A 311 0.76 -13.74 6.17
N ASN A 312 -0.34 -13.27 5.56
CA ASN A 312 -1.15 -14.11 4.68
C ASN A 312 -0.34 -14.62 3.48
N ALA A 313 0.51 -13.78 2.88
CA ALA A 313 1.34 -14.17 1.74
C ALA A 313 2.47 -15.14 2.09
N ILE A 314 2.91 -15.21 3.35
CA ILE A 314 3.89 -16.20 3.82
C ILE A 314 3.17 -17.49 4.22
N VAL A 315 2.17 -17.40 5.10
CA VAL A 315 1.48 -18.57 5.67
C VAL A 315 0.70 -19.34 4.62
N HIS A 316 0.04 -18.66 3.67
CA HIS A 316 -0.76 -19.32 2.64
C HIS A 316 0.01 -19.60 1.35
N ARG A 317 1.33 -19.37 1.32
CA ARG A 317 2.16 -19.67 0.15
C ARG A 317 2.09 -21.14 -0.26
N ASP A 318 2.06 -21.42 -1.55
CA ASP A 318 2.40 -22.75 -2.07
C ASP A 318 3.92 -22.93 -2.09
N TYR A 319 4.43 -23.70 -1.13
CA TYR A 319 5.87 -23.88 -0.95
C TYR A 319 6.54 -24.85 -1.93
N GLU A 320 5.74 -25.50 -2.77
CA GLU A 320 6.26 -26.37 -3.83
C GLU A 320 6.66 -25.58 -5.08
N LEU A 321 6.19 -24.34 -5.20
CA LEU A 321 6.60 -23.42 -6.26
C LEU A 321 7.98 -22.82 -5.97
N THR A 322 8.73 -22.57 -7.05
CA THR A 322 10.09 -22.00 -6.97
C THR A 322 10.11 -20.49 -6.87
N ASP A 323 9.03 -19.80 -7.27
CA ASP A 323 8.95 -18.35 -7.21
C ASP A 323 8.85 -17.87 -5.75
N PRO A 324 9.58 -16.82 -5.34
CA PRO A 324 9.51 -16.31 -3.97
C PRO A 324 8.22 -15.52 -3.71
N THR A 325 7.89 -15.34 -2.43
CA THR A 325 6.96 -14.27 -2.04
C THR A 325 7.58 -12.93 -2.42
N SER A 326 6.83 -12.06 -3.08
CA SER A 326 7.34 -10.79 -3.59
C SER A 326 6.54 -9.63 -3.04
N ILE A 327 7.24 -8.70 -2.40
CA ILE A 327 6.69 -7.45 -1.88
C ILE A 327 7.24 -6.33 -2.75
N THR A 328 6.36 -5.61 -3.45
CA THR A 328 6.74 -4.48 -4.29
C THR A 328 6.17 -3.21 -3.71
N ILE A 329 7.03 -2.28 -3.29
CA ILE A 329 6.63 -0.99 -2.73
C ILE A 329 6.81 0.06 -3.82
N PHE A 330 5.70 0.63 -4.28
CA PHE A 330 5.67 1.79 -5.16
C PHE A 330 5.38 3.05 -4.35
N SER A 331 5.54 4.20 -4.99
CA SER A 331 5.18 5.47 -4.38
C SER A 331 3.69 5.59 -4.02
N ASN A 332 2.79 4.93 -4.75
CA ASN A 332 1.34 5.02 -4.53
C ASN A 332 0.67 3.73 -4.00
N ARG A 333 1.38 2.60 -3.93
CA ARG A 333 0.81 1.33 -3.46
C ARG A 333 1.86 0.36 -2.97
N VAL A 334 1.44 -0.64 -2.21
CA VAL A 334 2.21 -1.84 -1.89
C VAL A 334 1.52 -3.04 -2.54
N GLU A 335 2.27 -3.85 -3.27
CA GLU A 335 1.82 -5.12 -3.84
C GLU A 335 2.49 -6.26 -3.08
N VAL A 336 1.70 -7.18 -2.52
CA VAL A 336 2.17 -8.38 -1.84
C VAL A 336 1.71 -9.60 -2.64
N LEU A 337 2.65 -10.20 -3.37
CA LEU A 337 2.43 -11.38 -4.21
C LEU A 337 2.81 -12.65 -3.45
N SER A 338 1.85 -13.57 -3.35
CA SER A 338 2.02 -14.92 -2.84
C SER A 338 1.96 -15.93 -4.00
N PRO A 339 2.97 -16.80 -4.15
CA PRO A 339 2.90 -17.96 -5.04
C PRO A 339 1.75 -18.91 -4.68
N GLY A 340 1.06 -19.40 -5.70
CA GLY A 340 -0.10 -20.29 -5.61
C GLY A 340 -1.43 -19.54 -5.78
N SER A 341 -2.39 -20.18 -6.44
CA SER A 341 -3.74 -19.65 -6.63
C SER A 341 -4.55 -19.60 -5.33
N LEU A 342 -5.66 -18.86 -5.34
CA LEU A 342 -6.66 -18.95 -4.27
C LEU A 342 -7.21 -20.40 -4.19
N PRO A 343 -7.26 -21.04 -3.01
CA PRO A 343 -7.85 -22.37 -2.87
C PRO A 343 -9.28 -22.39 -3.42
N ARG A 344 -9.64 -23.42 -4.21
CA ARG A 344 -10.94 -23.49 -4.88
C ARG A 344 -12.13 -23.59 -3.91
N THR A 345 -11.85 -23.97 -2.68
CA THR A 345 -12.80 -23.99 -1.55
C THR A 345 -13.30 -22.59 -1.18
N VAL A 346 -12.51 -21.57 -1.50
CA VAL A 346 -12.81 -20.19 -1.15
C VAL A 346 -13.60 -19.59 -2.30
N ASP A 347 -14.83 -19.19 -1.99
CA ASP A 347 -15.66 -18.44 -2.93
C ASP A 347 -14.95 -17.14 -3.32
N ARG A 348 -14.58 -17.06 -4.60
CA ARG A 348 -13.86 -15.92 -5.18
C ARG A 348 -14.60 -14.60 -4.97
N LYS A 349 -15.91 -14.60 -5.14
CA LYS A 349 -16.73 -13.39 -5.00
C LYS A 349 -16.74 -12.94 -3.53
N LYS A 350 -16.97 -13.86 -2.61
CA LYS A 350 -16.92 -13.56 -1.16
C LYS A 350 -15.53 -13.13 -0.73
N PHE A 351 -14.46 -13.69 -1.29
CA PHE A 351 -13.09 -13.29 -1.00
C PHE A 351 -12.82 -11.84 -1.39
N LEU A 352 -13.19 -11.45 -2.61
CA LEU A 352 -13.04 -10.07 -3.10
C LEU A 352 -13.89 -9.06 -2.30
N GLU A 353 -14.99 -9.51 -1.70
CA GLU A 353 -15.82 -8.71 -0.79
C GLU A 353 -15.31 -8.71 0.67
N GLY A 354 -14.22 -9.42 0.97
CA GLY A 354 -13.70 -9.57 2.33
C GLY A 354 -14.59 -10.40 3.26
N ARG A 355 -15.37 -11.33 2.71
CA ARG A 355 -16.35 -12.21 3.38
C ARG A 355 -16.05 -13.71 3.21
N ALA A 356 -14.86 -14.05 2.73
CA ALA A 356 -14.45 -15.44 2.54
C ALA A 356 -14.43 -16.19 3.88
N ALA A 357 -14.85 -17.46 3.84
CA ALA A 357 -14.65 -18.37 4.96
C ALA A 357 -13.13 -18.64 5.15
N PRO A 358 -12.67 -18.83 6.39
CA PRO A 358 -11.28 -19.19 6.66
C PRO A 358 -10.91 -20.52 5.97
N SER A 359 -9.83 -20.52 5.21
CA SER A 359 -9.25 -21.71 4.60
C SER A 359 -7.73 -21.63 4.64
N TRP A 360 -7.08 -22.65 5.23
CA TRP A 360 -5.64 -22.64 5.48
C TRP A 360 -4.96 -23.71 4.62
N ARG A 361 -4.04 -23.27 3.76
CA ARG A 361 -3.20 -24.16 2.96
C ARG A 361 -2.17 -24.89 3.84
N ASN A 362 -1.53 -24.15 4.73
CA ASN A 362 -0.51 -24.65 5.65
C ASN A 362 -1.00 -24.47 7.10
N ARG A 363 -1.67 -25.48 7.63
CA ARG A 363 -2.34 -25.42 8.95
C ARG A 363 -1.35 -25.31 10.10
N SER A 364 -0.23 -26.03 10.02
CA SER A 364 0.83 -26.00 11.03
C SER A 364 1.48 -24.62 11.07
N LEU A 365 1.75 -24.03 9.90
CA LEU A 365 2.29 -22.66 9.82
C LEU A 365 1.32 -21.64 10.40
N ALA A 366 0.03 -21.72 10.06
CA ALA A 366 -0.99 -20.84 10.61
C ALA A 366 -1.07 -20.92 12.15
N PHE A 367 -0.99 -22.14 12.71
CA PHE A 367 -0.95 -22.36 14.15
C PHE A 367 0.25 -21.66 14.81
N PHE A 368 1.46 -21.84 14.27
CA PHE A 368 2.66 -21.19 14.83
C PHE A 368 2.60 -19.66 14.70
N PHE A 369 2.21 -19.13 13.55
CA PHE A 369 2.12 -17.67 13.35
C PHE A 369 1.06 -17.01 14.24
N ASN A 370 -0.03 -17.70 14.54
CA ASN A 370 -1.01 -17.24 15.53
C ASN A 370 -0.41 -17.22 16.95
N ARG A 371 0.29 -18.29 17.35
CA ARG A 371 0.96 -18.38 18.67
C ARG A 371 2.06 -17.34 18.86
N LEU A 372 2.78 -17.00 17.79
CA LEU A 372 3.80 -15.94 17.78
C LEU A 372 3.19 -14.53 17.72
N GLN A 373 1.86 -14.40 17.74
CA GLN A 373 1.15 -13.12 17.62
C GLN A 373 1.48 -12.34 16.34
N LEU A 374 1.99 -13.03 15.32
CA LEU A 374 2.24 -12.47 13.99
C LEU A 374 0.96 -12.48 13.14
N ALA A 375 0.01 -13.38 13.41
CA ALA A 375 -1.31 -13.44 12.78
C ALA A 375 -2.45 -13.20 13.79
N GLN A 376 -3.61 -12.68 13.34
CA GLN A 376 -4.83 -12.62 14.20
C GLN A 376 -5.50 -13.99 14.35
N ALA A 377 -6.46 -14.05 15.27
CA ALA A 377 -7.40 -15.16 15.41
C ALA A 377 -8.23 -15.43 14.13
N GLU A 378 -8.73 -16.65 14.04
CA GLU A 378 -9.30 -17.28 12.85
C GLU A 378 -10.28 -16.40 12.04
N GLY A 379 -10.10 -16.37 10.71
CA GLY A 379 -11.09 -15.82 9.77
C GLY A 379 -11.21 -14.30 9.70
N GLN A 380 -10.40 -13.55 10.45
CA GLN A 380 -10.47 -12.08 10.46
C GLN A 380 -9.45 -11.39 9.56
N GLY A 381 -8.52 -12.11 8.94
CA GLY A 381 -7.39 -11.51 8.21
C GLY A 381 -7.81 -10.59 7.07
N ILE A 382 -8.42 -11.14 6.01
CA ILE A 382 -8.91 -10.35 4.87
C ILE A 382 -9.91 -9.25 5.31
N PRO A 383 -10.95 -9.53 6.13
CA PRO A 383 -11.83 -8.49 6.66
C PRO A 383 -11.08 -7.35 7.38
N THR A 384 -10.00 -7.67 8.10
CA THR A 384 -9.18 -6.68 8.82
C THR A 384 -8.44 -5.75 7.87
N ILE A 385 -7.94 -6.25 6.74
CA ILE A 385 -7.33 -5.40 5.71
C ILE A 385 -8.37 -4.38 5.21
N PHE A 386 -9.56 -4.83 4.79
CA PHE A 386 -10.64 -3.93 4.33
C PHE A 386 -11.04 -2.92 5.41
N ARG A 387 -11.25 -3.39 6.65
CA ARG A 387 -11.68 -2.55 7.78
C ARG A 387 -10.65 -1.47 8.10
N THR A 388 -9.37 -1.82 8.19
CA THR A 388 -8.30 -0.89 8.60
C THR A 388 -7.97 0.11 7.50
N MET A 389 -8.01 -0.30 6.23
CA MET A 389 -7.89 0.62 5.09
C MET A 389 -9.03 1.65 5.08
N LYS A 390 -10.28 1.20 5.30
CA LYS A 390 -11.44 2.08 5.40
C LYS A 390 -11.36 3.05 6.58
N GLN A 391 -10.91 2.57 7.74
CA GLN A 391 -10.73 3.41 8.94
C GLN A 391 -9.70 4.52 8.74
N LEU A 392 -8.65 4.25 7.97
CA LEU A 392 -7.64 5.26 7.64
C LEU A 392 -8.12 6.25 6.56
N GLY A 393 -9.20 5.95 5.81
CA GLY A 393 -9.64 6.73 4.66
C GLY A 393 -8.89 6.41 3.36
N SER A 394 -8.13 5.31 3.33
CA SER A 394 -7.46 4.84 2.12
C SER A 394 -8.44 4.14 1.16
N PRO A 395 -8.15 4.09 -0.15
CA PRO A 395 -8.90 3.26 -1.08
C PRO A 395 -8.92 1.79 -0.64
N ALA A 396 -9.98 1.06 -0.99
CA ALA A 396 -10.11 -0.35 -0.65
C ALA A 396 -8.95 -1.17 -1.25
N PRO A 397 -8.48 -2.23 -0.58
CA PRO A 397 -7.51 -3.15 -1.15
C PRO A 397 -8.10 -3.87 -2.36
N SER A 398 -7.27 -4.25 -3.33
CA SER A 398 -7.66 -5.13 -4.44
C SER A 398 -6.84 -6.41 -4.43
N PHE A 399 -7.40 -7.47 -5.03
CA PHE A 399 -6.73 -8.76 -5.13
C PHE A 399 -6.73 -9.23 -6.58
N ASP A 400 -5.54 -9.39 -7.14
CA ASP A 400 -5.35 -9.98 -8.46
C ASP A 400 -5.15 -11.48 -8.29
N LEU A 401 -6.14 -12.23 -8.79
CA LEU A 401 -6.21 -13.68 -8.66
C LEU A 401 -5.83 -14.31 -10.00
N ASP A 402 -4.68 -14.96 -10.01
CA ASP A 402 -4.15 -15.72 -11.14
C ASP A 402 -4.12 -17.23 -10.81
N GLU A 403 -3.94 -18.08 -11.82
CA GLU A 403 -3.85 -19.53 -11.64
C GLU A 403 -2.58 -19.93 -10.87
N ALA A 404 -1.50 -19.17 -11.04
CA ALA A 404 -0.19 -19.42 -10.43
C ALA A 404 0.12 -18.55 -9.21
N SER A 405 -0.62 -17.45 -8.98
CA SER A 405 -0.32 -16.51 -7.90
C SER A 405 -1.53 -15.72 -7.41
N LEU A 406 -1.39 -15.13 -6.22
CA LEU A 406 -2.35 -14.20 -5.64
C LEU A 406 -1.60 -12.94 -5.23
N THR A 407 -2.03 -11.78 -5.74
CA THR A 407 -1.44 -10.48 -5.37
C THR A 407 -2.44 -9.63 -4.61
N CYS A 408 -2.07 -9.20 -3.40
CA CYS A 408 -2.81 -8.21 -2.63
C CYS A 408 -2.22 -6.81 -2.91
N VAL A 409 -3.04 -5.88 -3.36
CA VAL A 409 -2.65 -4.50 -3.66
C VAL A 409 -3.27 -3.58 -2.63
N LEU A 410 -2.42 -2.81 -1.96
CA LEU A 410 -2.78 -1.84 -0.93
C LEU A 410 -2.46 -0.43 -1.44
N PRO A 411 -3.46 0.36 -1.87
CA PRO A 411 -3.26 1.74 -2.29
C PRO A 411 -2.86 2.65 -1.12
N ALA A 412 -1.99 3.63 -1.39
CA ALA A 412 -1.58 4.63 -0.41
C ALA A 412 -2.75 5.56 -0.08
N HIS A 413 -2.72 6.12 1.13
CA HIS A 413 -3.69 7.13 1.53
C HIS A 413 -3.62 8.36 0.58
N PRO A 414 -4.75 8.91 0.08
CA PRO A 414 -4.75 9.95 -0.95
C PRO A 414 -3.98 11.23 -0.59
N ARG A 415 -3.90 11.56 0.71
CA ARG A 415 -3.08 12.67 1.21
C ARG A 415 -1.60 12.55 0.81
N HIS A 416 -1.06 11.33 0.81
CA HIS A 416 0.34 11.09 0.47
C HIS A 416 0.57 11.21 -1.03
N GLU A 417 -0.44 10.89 -1.85
CA GLU A 417 -0.41 11.14 -3.28
C GLU A 417 -0.35 12.64 -3.57
N MET A 418 -1.18 13.44 -2.90
CA MET A 418 -1.15 14.90 -3.01
C MET A 418 0.21 15.48 -2.60
N LEU A 419 0.76 15.08 -1.45
CA LEU A 419 2.07 15.57 -0.98
C LEU A 419 3.20 15.18 -1.94
N ARG A 420 3.13 14.00 -2.55
CA ARG A 420 4.08 13.55 -3.58
C ARG A 420 4.04 14.45 -4.80
N GLN A 421 2.83 14.72 -5.32
CA GLN A 421 2.63 15.62 -6.46
C GLN A 421 3.14 17.02 -6.16
N LEU A 422 2.85 17.57 -4.98
CA LEU A 422 3.36 18.88 -4.55
C LEU A 422 4.90 18.89 -4.45
N GLY A 423 5.51 17.82 -3.93
CA GLY A 423 6.97 17.68 -3.87
C GLY A 423 7.63 17.54 -5.26
N GLU A 424 6.93 16.97 -6.24
CA GLU A 424 7.37 16.94 -7.63
C GLU A 424 7.31 18.33 -8.27
N ILE A 425 6.21 19.06 -8.07
CA ILE A 425 6.04 20.43 -8.56
C ILE A 425 7.11 21.35 -7.95
N GLN A 426 7.40 21.21 -6.65
CA GLN A 426 8.48 21.95 -6.00
C GLN A 426 9.85 21.65 -6.63
N ARG A 427 10.11 20.39 -7.00
CA ARG A 427 11.37 20.03 -7.69
C ARG A 427 11.47 20.65 -9.08
N LEU A 428 10.38 20.66 -9.85
CA LEU A 428 10.33 21.34 -11.15
C LEU A 428 10.61 22.84 -11.01
N LEU A 429 10.04 23.47 -9.98
CA LEU A 429 10.30 24.89 -9.69
C LEU A 429 11.78 25.14 -9.36
N VAL A 430 12.43 24.26 -8.58
CA VAL A 430 13.87 24.33 -8.31
C VAL A 430 14.71 24.14 -9.58
N GLN A 431 14.25 23.30 -10.50
CA GLN A 431 14.86 23.09 -11.82
C GLN A 431 14.54 24.22 -12.82
N GLN A 432 13.79 25.25 -12.41
CA GLN A 432 13.33 26.37 -13.23
C GLN A 432 12.39 25.98 -14.38
N ASP A 433 11.75 24.81 -14.33
CA ASP A 433 10.73 24.38 -15.29
C ASP A 433 9.34 24.86 -14.82
N VAL A 434 9.12 26.17 -14.93
CA VAL A 434 7.94 26.86 -14.37
C VAL A 434 6.65 26.51 -15.10
N ASP A 435 6.72 26.28 -16.41
CA ASP A 435 5.55 25.98 -17.24
C ASP A 435 5.00 24.59 -16.90
N LEU A 436 5.86 23.57 -16.83
CA LEU A 436 5.45 22.22 -16.45
C LEU A 436 4.99 22.15 -14.98
N ALA A 437 5.63 22.91 -14.08
CA ALA A 437 5.19 23.03 -12.69
C ALA A 437 3.77 23.58 -12.60
N MET A 438 3.44 24.62 -13.40
CA MET A 438 2.10 25.19 -13.45
C MET A 438 1.09 24.21 -14.04
N GLU A 439 1.42 23.56 -15.16
CA GLU A 439 0.57 22.55 -15.81
C GLU A 439 0.15 21.45 -14.82
N LYS A 440 1.10 20.94 -14.02
CA LYS A 440 0.83 19.93 -13.00
C LYS A 440 0.07 20.44 -11.78
N LEU A 441 0.23 21.72 -11.41
CA LEU A 441 -0.43 22.29 -10.24
C LEU A 441 -1.91 22.63 -10.50
N LEU A 442 -2.26 23.05 -11.73
CA LEU A 442 -3.61 23.52 -12.06
C LEU A 442 -4.73 22.51 -11.72
N PRO A 443 -4.64 21.21 -12.08
CA PRO A 443 -5.68 20.23 -11.71
C PRO A 443 -5.87 20.07 -10.20
N ILE A 444 -4.77 20.17 -9.43
CA ILE A 444 -4.79 20.07 -7.95
C ILE A 444 -5.43 21.33 -7.37
N LEU A 445 -5.11 22.50 -7.92
CA LEU A 445 -5.67 23.79 -7.53
C LEU A 445 -7.18 23.86 -7.81
N GLU A 446 -7.65 23.31 -8.92
CA GLU A 446 -9.09 23.22 -9.24
C GLU A 446 -9.84 22.30 -8.25
N THR A 447 -9.21 21.18 -7.86
CA THR A 447 -9.80 20.24 -6.90
C THR A 447 -9.81 20.78 -5.47
N SER A 448 -8.85 21.62 -5.12
CA SER A 448 -8.66 22.15 -3.76
C SER A 448 -8.18 23.61 -3.78
N PRO A 449 -9.08 24.56 -4.11
CA PRO A 449 -8.72 25.96 -4.41
C PRO A 449 -8.24 26.75 -3.19
N ALA A 450 -8.56 26.32 -1.99
CA ALA A 450 -8.20 26.99 -0.73
C ALA A 450 -7.13 26.22 0.09
N ALA A 451 -6.54 25.14 -0.44
CA ALA A 451 -5.58 24.35 0.30
C ALA A 451 -4.24 25.12 0.51
N PRO A 452 -3.78 25.35 1.75
CA PRO A 452 -2.64 26.24 2.03
C PRO A 452 -1.35 25.88 1.28
N GLN A 453 -0.98 24.60 1.25
CA GLN A 453 0.24 24.13 0.57
C GLN A 453 0.18 24.30 -0.95
N VAL A 454 -1.01 24.13 -1.54
CA VAL A 454 -1.24 24.30 -2.98
C VAL A 454 -1.13 25.78 -3.32
N LEU A 455 -1.73 26.65 -2.49
CA LEU A 455 -1.66 28.10 -2.63
C LEU A 455 -0.23 28.64 -2.45
N ASP A 456 0.52 28.13 -1.48
CA ASP A 456 1.94 28.48 -1.28
C ASP A 456 2.76 28.16 -2.54
N LEU A 457 2.62 26.96 -3.10
CA LEU A 457 3.26 26.57 -4.36
C LEU A 457 2.78 27.44 -5.53
N TYR A 458 1.49 27.72 -5.62
CA TYR A 458 0.94 28.58 -6.66
C TYR A 458 1.53 30.00 -6.63
N CYS A 459 1.69 30.58 -5.44
CA CYS A 459 2.31 31.88 -5.25
C CYS A 459 3.79 31.87 -5.65
N GLN A 460 4.52 30.81 -5.31
CA GLN A 460 5.92 30.65 -5.71
C GLN A 460 6.08 30.55 -7.23
N ILE A 461 5.24 29.75 -7.90
CA ILE A 461 5.25 29.63 -9.36
C ILE A 461 4.87 30.98 -10.00
N ALA A 462 3.82 31.65 -9.52
CA ALA A 462 3.39 32.95 -10.04
C ALA A 462 4.47 34.04 -9.89
N HIS A 463 5.24 33.99 -8.80
CA HIS A 463 6.39 34.87 -8.61
C HIS A 463 7.51 34.57 -9.62
N ALA A 464 7.82 33.28 -9.84
CA ALA A 464 8.81 32.86 -10.82
C ALA A 464 8.41 33.22 -12.27
N SER A 465 7.14 33.09 -12.62
CA SER A 465 6.58 33.46 -13.93
C SER A 465 6.24 34.94 -14.08
N LYS A 466 6.46 35.77 -13.04
CA LYS A 466 6.12 37.21 -13.00
C LYS A 466 4.66 37.49 -13.40
N SER A 467 3.74 36.66 -12.93
CA SER A 467 2.31 36.75 -13.27
C SER A 467 1.44 36.91 -12.01
N PRO A 468 1.54 38.05 -11.30
CA PRO A 468 0.83 38.30 -10.05
C PRO A 468 -0.70 38.31 -10.21
N GLU A 469 -1.19 38.66 -11.40
CA GLU A 469 -2.63 38.72 -11.73
C GLU A 469 -3.30 37.34 -11.62
N ARG A 470 -2.55 36.26 -11.84
CA ARG A 470 -3.06 34.88 -11.70
C ARG A 470 -3.52 34.59 -10.27
N VAL A 471 -2.69 34.96 -9.29
CA VAL A 471 -3.00 34.78 -7.85
C VAL A 471 -4.20 35.64 -7.46
N ALA A 472 -4.21 36.90 -7.89
CA ALA A 472 -5.31 37.81 -7.60
C ALA A 472 -6.67 37.33 -8.18
N ASN A 473 -6.66 36.88 -9.42
CA ASN A 473 -7.85 36.31 -10.07
C ASN A 473 -8.32 35.04 -9.34
N HIS A 474 -7.41 34.16 -8.93
CA HIS A 474 -7.75 32.95 -8.18
C HIS A 474 -8.44 33.27 -6.84
N VAL A 475 -7.88 34.20 -6.07
CA VAL A 475 -8.44 34.69 -4.80
C VAL A 475 -9.85 35.25 -5.00
N ARG A 476 -10.06 36.08 -6.04
CA ARG A 476 -11.36 36.65 -6.37
C ARG A 476 -12.38 35.60 -6.80
N ASN A 477 -12.01 34.74 -7.74
CA ASN A 477 -12.92 33.75 -8.33
C ASN A 477 -13.41 32.73 -7.30
N HIS A 478 -12.55 32.33 -6.37
CA HIS A 478 -12.86 31.34 -5.34
C HIS A 478 -13.25 31.96 -3.99
N ARG A 479 -13.34 33.29 -3.89
CA ARG A 479 -13.69 34.03 -2.66
C ARG A 479 -12.86 33.62 -1.45
N ILE A 480 -11.55 33.47 -1.63
CA ILE A 480 -10.64 33.04 -0.58
C ILE A 480 -10.57 34.12 0.51
N SER A 481 -10.83 33.72 1.76
CA SER A 481 -10.74 34.60 2.94
C SER A 481 -9.42 34.42 3.68
N MET A 482 -8.89 35.50 4.24
CA MET A 482 -7.71 35.47 5.11
C MET A 482 -7.98 34.76 6.46
N GLU A 483 -9.24 34.65 6.88
CA GLU A 483 -9.61 34.06 8.17
C GLU A 483 -9.51 32.53 8.15
N ASP A 484 -9.67 31.92 6.97
CA ASP A 484 -9.67 30.48 6.76
C ASP A 484 -8.25 29.92 6.50
N LEU A 485 -7.23 30.79 6.47
CA LEU A 485 -5.87 30.44 6.08
C LEU A 485 -4.85 30.66 7.19
N PRO A 486 -3.78 29.83 7.25
CA PRO A 486 -2.62 30.10 8.09
C PRO A 486 -1.96 31.43 7.73
N ALA A 487 -1.44 32.15 8.73
CA ALA A 487 -0.84 33.48 8.55
C ALA A 487 0.26 33.49 7.48
N ARG A 488 1.11 32.45 7.47
CA ARG A 488 2.17 32.25 6.47
C ARG A 488 1.63 32.27 5.04
N THR A 489 0.57 31.51 4.75
CA THR A 489 -0.04 31.43 3.42
C THR A 489 -0.66 32.76 3.02
N VAL A 490 -1.32 33.45 3.96
CA VAL A 490 -1.85 34.80 3.71
C VAL A 490 -0.73 35.76 3.30
N PHE A 491 0.42 35.73 3.98
CA PHE A 491 1.57 36.57 3.60
C PHE A 491 2.15 36.20 2.23
N GLN A 492 2.18 34.92 1.86
CA GLN A 492 2.64 34.52 0.51
C GLN A 492 1.70 35.01 -0.58
N ILE A 493 0.39 34.87 -0.39
CA ILE A 493 -0.63 35.37 -1.33
C ILE A 493 -0.50 36.89 -1.47
N ALA A 494 -0.50 37.61 -0.36
CA ALA A 494 -0.42 39.06 -0.39
C ALA A 494 0.91 39.54 -1.00
N GLY A 495 2.02 38.89 -0.67
CA GLY A 495 3.34 39.19 -1.25
C GLY A 495 3.41 38.92 -2.76
N ALA A 496 2.67 37.95 -3.29
CA ALA A 496 2.55 37.71 -4.72
C ALA A 496 1.65 38.76 -5.40
N MET A 497 0.51 39.10 -4.79
CA MET A 497 -0.44 40.10 -5.30
C MET A 497 0.09 41.54 -5.26
N ALA A 498 1.05 41.84 -4.37
CA ALA A 498 1.67 43.16 -4.25
C ALA A 498 2.32 43.65 -5.57
N GLY A 499 2.72 42.73 -6.45
CA GLY A 499 3.26 43.03 -7.77
C GLY A 499 2.20 43.28 -8.86
N SER A 500 0.90 43.13 -8.57
CA SER A 500 -0.18 43.30 -9.56
C SER A 500 -0.25 44.73 -10.10
N GLN A 501 -0.55 44.87 -11.39
CA GLN A 501 -0.79 46.19 -12.00
C GLN A 501 -2.11 46.81 -11.51
N GLU A 502 -3.08 45.98 -11.14
CA GLU A 502 -4.40 46.43 -10.67
C GLU A 502 -4.29 47.04 -9.27
N VAL A 503 -4.83 48.25 -9.11
CA VAL A 503 -4.86 48.96 -7.81
C VAL A 503 -5.64 48.19 -6.75
N PRO A 504 -6.83 47.61 -7.04
CA PRO A 504 -7.59 46.85 -6.05
C PRO A 504 -6.81 45.67 -5.44
N ASP A 505 -6.06 44.95 -6.26
CA ASP A 505 -5.27 43.79 -5.80
C ASP A 505 -4.16 44.21 -4.83
N ARG A 506 -3.47 45.32 -5.12
CA ARG A 506 -2.41 45.87 -4.27
C ARG A 506 -2.96 46.39 -2.94
N GLU A 507 -4.11 47.04 -2.94
CA GLU A 507 -4.75 47.50 -1.71
C GLU A 507 -5.27 46.34 -0.86
N LEU A 508 -5.82 45.29 -1.49
CA LEU A 508 -6.21 44.07 -0.78
C LEU A 508 -5.00 43.39 -0.13
N ALA A 509 -3.88 43.27 -0.86
CA ALA A 509 -2.64 42.70 -0.35
C ALA A 509 -2.13 43.46 0.89
N LYS A 510 -2.09 44.80 0.83
CA LYS A 510 -1.70 45.65 1.97
C LYS A 510 -2.61 45.43 3.18
N MET A 511 -3.94 45.40 2.95
CA MET A 511 -4.92 45.17 4.01
C MET A 511 -4.69 43.83 4.71
N TRP A 512 -4.51 42.74 3.94
CA TRP A 512 -4.25 41.41 4.48
C TRP A 512 -2.98 41.35 5.31
N ILE A 513 -1.88 41.95 4.80
CA ILE A 513 -0.62 42.00 5.51
C ILE A 513 -0.78 42.74 6.84
N GLN A 514 -1.43 43.90 6.83
CA GLN A 514 -1.62 44.71 8.04
C GLN A 514 -2.47 44.00 9.09
N GLU A 515 -3.58 43.37 8.68
CA GLU A 515 -4.50 42.73 9.62
C GLU A 515 -3.87 41.49 10.27
N VAL A 516 -3.22 40.63 9.48
CA VAL A 516 -2.55 39.44 10.02
C VAL A 516 -1.32 39.83 10.86
N SER A 517 -0.62 40.91 10.52
CA SER A 517 0.53 41.44 11.29
C SER A 517 0.16 42.08 12.63
N LYS A 518 -1.12 42.22 12.97
CA LYS A 518 -1.58 42.61 14.32
C LYS A 518 -1.55 41.43 15.30
N ARG A 519 -1.58 40.20 14.80
CA ARG A 519 -1.51 38.98 15.61
C ARG A 519 -0.09 38.79 16.17
N LYS A 520 0.04 37.95 17.20
CA LYS A 520 1.35 37.53 17.71
C LYS A 520 1.94 36.51 16.75
N LEU A 521 2.97 36.90 16.00
CA LEU A 521 3.63 36.06 15.00
C LEU A 521 4.82 35.31 15.59
N GLU A 522 5.03 34.08 15.14
CA GLU A 522 6.30 33.36 15.35
C GLU A 522 7.42 33.91 14.44
N ALA A 523 8.66 33.48 14.64
CA ALA A 523 9.81 34.00 13.89
C ALA A 523 9.70 33.75 12.38
N ASP A 524 9.24 32.56 11.97
CA ASP A 524 9.05 32.21 10.55
C ASP A 524 7.87 32.95 9.91
N GLU A 525 6.78 33.17 10.65
CA GLU A 525 5.66 33.99 10.19
C GLU A 525 6.07 35.45 10.05
N THR A 526 6.90 35.95 10.98
CA THR A 526 7.48 37.30 10.92
C THR A 526 8.37 37.45 9.69
N LYS A 527 9.12 36.41 9.32
CA LYS A 527 9.90 36.36 8.07
C LYS A 527 9.01 36.48 6.85
N SER A 528 7.95 35.68 6.77
CA SER A 528 7.01 35.72 5.64
C SER A 528 6.30 37.09 5.53
N ALA A 529 5.85 37.65 6.64
CA ALA A 529 5.26 38.98 6.70
C ALA A 529 6.24 40.08 6.24
N PHE A 530 7.50 39.99 6.68
CA PHE A 530 8.55 40.92 6.28
C PHE A 530 8.80 40.88 4.76
N ILE A 531 8.87 39.68 4.17
CA ILE A 531 9.04 39.52 2.72
C ILE A 531 7.84 40.10 1.97
N ALA A 532 6.61 39.85 2.45
CA ALA A 532 5.40 40.40 1.85
C ALA A 532 5.38 41.94 1.88
N LEU A 533 5.75 42.55 3.01
CA LEU A 533 5.86 44.01 3.14
C LEU A 533 6.92 44.60 2.21
N ARG A 534 8.07 43.93 2.04
CA ARG A 534 9.11 44.37 1.09
C ARG A 534 8.64 44.29 -0.35
N ASN A 535 7.93 43.23 -0.72
CA ASN A 535 7.35 43.09 -2.06
C ASN A 535 6.29 44.18 -2.34
N ALA A 536 5.61 44.67 -1.30
CA ALA A 536 4.68 45.80 -1.37
C ALA A 536 5.36 47.18 -1.26
N ASP A 537 6.69 47.24 -1.26
CA ASP A 537 7.51 48.45 -1.08
C ASP A 537 7.30 49.20 0.25
N GLN A 538 6.75 48.52 1.26
CA GLN A 538 6.46 49.03 2.61
C GLN A 538 7.63 48.77 3.58
N ASN A 539 8.83 49.21 3.21
CA ASN A 539 10.06 48.95 3.98
C ASN A 539 10.04 49.53 5.41
N GLU A 540 9.37 50.66 5.66
CA GLU A 540 9.25 51.23 7.01
C GLU A 540 8.43 50.33 7.94
N GLU A 541 7.30 49.84 7.44
CA GLU A 541 6.42 48.91 8.16
C GLU A 541 7.12 47.56 8.40
N ALA A 542 7.93 47.11 7.43
CA ALA A 542 8.77 45.91 7.57
C ALA A 542 9.79 46.05 8.72
N VAL A 543 10.42 47.22 8.87
CA VAL A 543 11.30 47.52 10.00
C VAL A 543 10.52 47.57 11.32
N GLN A 544 9.35 48.20 11.34
CA GLN A 544 8.51 48.27 12.54
C GLN A 544 8.01 46.89 12.99
N LEU A 545 7.69 45.99 12.06
CA LEU A 545 7.30 44.62 12.33
C LEU A 545 8.39 43.91 13.15
N ILE A 546 9.64 43.94 12.68
CA ILE A 546 10.76 43.30 13.38
C ILE A 546 11.04 44.02 14.71
N ASN A 547 10.91 45.36 14.77
CA ASN A 547 11.04 46.08 16.05
C ASN A 547 10.02 45.61 17.09
N ARG A 548 8.76 45.39 16.70
CA ARG A 548 7.72 44.83 17.59
C ARG A 548 8.07 43.41 18.03
N PHE A 549 8.57 42.57 17.12
CA PHE A 549 9.02 41.21 17.45
C PHE A 549 10.20 41.22 18.44
N VAL A 550 11.20 42.07 18.21
CA VAL A 550 12.35 42.22 19.11
C VAL A 550 11.91 42.74 20.48
N ALA A 551 10.99 43.71 20.52
CA ALA A 551 10.48 44.28 21.78
C ALA A 551 9.64 43.28 22.59
N SER A 552 8.97 42.33 21.93
CA SER A 552 8.17 41.31 22.61
C SER A 552 8.98 40.13 23.15
N HIS A 553 10.29 40.07 22.86
CA HIS A 553 11.21 39.03 23.32
C HIS A 553 12.27 39.61 24.28
N PRO A 554 12.21 39.31 25.59
CA PRO A 554 13.09 39.91 26.59
C PRO A 554 14.57 39.50 26.46
N SER A 555 14.83 38.31 25.94
CA SER A 555 16.18 37.77 25.78
C SER A 555 16.67 37.96 24.35
N PRO A 556 17.81 38.67 24.13
CA PRO A 556 18.43 38.78 22.82
C PRO A 556 18.72 37.43 22.18
N LEU A 557 19.09 36.40 22.97
CA LEU A 557 19.41 35.05 22.48
C LEU A 557 18.19 34.29 21.93
N ALA A 558 16.97 34.72 22.25
CA ALA A 558 15.73 34.10 21.76
C ALA A 558 15.32 34.62 20.37
N ILE A 559 16.02 35.62 19.82
CA ILE A 559 15.70 36.23 18.53
C ILE A 559 16.61 35.63 17.46
N PRO A 560 16.06 34.96 16.44
CA PRO A 560 16.87 34.41 15.35
C PRO A 560 17.71 35.48 14.64
N ALA A 561 18.97 35.17 14.37
CA ALA A 561 19.93 36.10 13.74
C ALA A 561 19.44 36.64 12.39
N PHE A 562 18.74 35.82 11.60
CA PHE A 562 18.21 36.22 10.29
C PHE A 562 17.21 37.39 10.37
N LEU A 563 16.52 37.60 11.49
CA LEU A 563 15.59 38.73 11.66
C LEU A 563 16.35 40.06 11.73
N TYR A 564 17.53 40.09 12.37
CA TYR A 564 18.36 41.29 12.38
C TYR A 564 18.91 41.62 10.99
N ASP A 565 19.41 40.61 10.27
CA ASP A 565 19.87 40.79 8.89
C ASP A 565 18.76 41.33 7.97
N MET A 566 17.56 40.76 8.05
CA MET A 566 16.40 41.26 7.32
C MET A 566 16.07 42.71 7.66
N ARG A 567 16.03 43.08 8.94
CA ARG A 567 15.82 44.48 9.34
C ARG A 567 16.91 45.41 8.77
N GLY A 568 18.16 44.95 8.76
CA GLY A 568 19.27 45.65 8.13
C GLY A 568 19.03 45.89 6.64
N LYS A 569 18.63 44.86 5.89
CA LYS A 569 18.30 44.95 4.45
C LYS A 569 17.18 45.94 4.15
N ALA A 570 16.10 45.96 4.93
CA ALA A 570 15.04 46.95 4.74
C ALA A 570 15.55 48.39 4.98
N LYS A 571 16.42 48.60 5.99
CA LYS A 571 17.06 49.91 6.23
C LYS A 571 17.99 50.32 5.10
N ILE A 572 18.69 49.38 4.47
CA ILE A 572 19.48 49.65 3.27
C ILE A 572 18.60 50.17 2.14
N ASP A 573 17.43 49.56 1.91
CA ASP A 573 16.51 50.00 0.86
C ASP A 573 15.89 51.37 1.18
N LEU A 574 15.59 51.67 2.45
CA LEU A 574 15.20 53.02 2.88
C LEU A 574 16.33 54.03 2.65
N ALA A 575 17.58 53.66 2.94
CA ALA A 575 18.74 54.51 2.68
C ALA A 575 18.91 54.80 1.18
N LYS A 576 18.66 53.82 0.30
CA LYS A 576 18.65 54.02 -1.17
C LYS A 576 17.61 55.07 -1.58
N LYS A 577 16.36 54.96 -1.11
CA LYS A 577 15.32 55.97 -1.38
C LYS A 577 15.72 57.37 -0.92
N CYS A 578 16.35 57.47 0.25
CA CYS A 578 16.89 58.73 0.76
C CYS A 578 18.05 59.27 -0.12
N MET A 579 18.94 58.41 -0.62
CA MET A 579 20.00 58.83 -1.54
C MET A 579 19.43 59.33 -2.87
N ASP A 580 18.42 58.66 -3.43
CA ASP A 580 17.79 59.06 -4.68
C ASP A 580 17.14 60.44 -4.53
N THR A 581 16.46 60.67 -3.40
CA THR A 581 15.89 61.99 -3.04
C THR A 581 16.99 63.03 -2.84
N GLY A 582 18.10 62.67 -2.18
CA GLY A 582 19.24 63.56 -1.95
C GLY A 582 20.02 63.91 -3.22
N ARG A 583 19.95 63.07 -4.26
CA ARG A 583 20.56 63.26 -5.59
C ARG A 583 19.64 63.97 -6.57
N ASN A 584 18.33 63.94 -6.36
CA ASN A 584 17.36 64.58 -7.23
C ASN A 584 17.61 66.10 -7.30
N ARG A 585 17.84 66.63 -8.50
CA ARG A 585 18.17 68.05 -8.71
C ARG A 585 16.99 68.98 -8.41
N GLU A 586 15.76 68.48 -8.51
CA GLU A 586 14.52 69.25 -8.35
C GLU A 586 14.13 69.52 -6.90
N VAL A 587 14.73 68.80 -5.95
CA VAL A 587 14.42 68.89 -4.52
C VAL A 587 15.21 70.05 -3.86
N ASP A 588 14.59 70.77 -2.93
CA ASP A 588 15.22 71.91 -2.25
C ASP A 588 16.40 71.50 -1.34
N GLY A 589 17.27 72.46 -1.03
CA GLY A 589 18.50 72.21 -0.27
C GLY A 589 18.28 71.72 1.17
N ARG A 590 17.17 72.09 1.81
CA ARG A 590 16.83 71.64 3.18
C ARG A 590 16.37 70.18 3.14
N THR A 591 15.50 69.82 2.20
CA THR A 591 15.02 68.44 2.01
C THR A 591 16.16 67.50 1.60
N LYS A 592 17.10 67.96 0.76
CA LYS A 592 18.35 67.21 0.47
C LYS A 592 19.17 66.94 1.71
N THR A 593 19.32 67.93 2.58
CA THR A 593 20.09 67.78 3.82
C THR A 593 19.45 66.75 4.75
N VAL A 594 18.13 66.84 4.93
CA VAL A 594 17.35 65.88 5.72
C VAL A 594 17.46 64.47 5.14
N ALA A 595 17.31 64.31 3.81
CA ALA A 595 17.43 63.02 3.14
C ALA A 595 18.82 62.39 3.33
N TRP A 596 19.90 63.18 3.23
CA TRP A 596 21.26 62.67 3.46
C TRP A 596 21.53 62.30 4.92
N ASP A 597 20.99 63.07 5.87
CA ASP A 597 21.14 62.74 7.30
C ASP A 597 20.35 61.48 7.68
N GLN A 598 19.14 61.33 7.12
CA GLN A 598 18.30 60.14 7.33
C GLN A 598 18.88 58.89 6.64
N CYS A 599 19.49 59.06 5.46
CA CYS A 599 20.26 58.00 4.80
C CYS A 599 21.40 57.48 5.69
N ARG A 600 22.21 58.38 6.28
CA ARG A 600 23.32 57.98 7.16
C ARG A 600 22.81 57.25 8.39
N LYS A 601 21.72 57.74 9.00
CA LYS A 601 21.08 57.08 10.14
C LYS A 601 20.65 55.66 9.80
N TYR A 602 19.96 55.46 8.67
CA TYR A 602 19.56 54.12 8.24
C TYR A 602 20.76 53.21 7.98
N LEU A 603 21.86 53.74 7.43
CA LEU A 603 23.07 52.95 7.19
C LEU A 603 23.81 52.55 8.47
N ASP A 604 23.89 53.45 9.45
CA ASP A 604 24.48 53.14 10.76
C ASP A 604 23.66 52.07 11.49
N GLU A 605 22.34 52.19 11.45
CA GLU A 605 21.44 51.21 12.02
C GLU A 605 21.49 49.85 11.28
N ALA A 606 21.58 49.86 9.95
CA ALA A 606 21.72 48.65 9.15
C ALA A 606 23.03 47.91 9.45
N GLU A 607 24.14 48.65 9.55
CA GLU A 607 25.44 48.08 9.94
C GLU A 607 25.38 47.45 11.34
N SER A 608 24.74 48.13 12.31
CA SER A 608 24.56 47.58 13.65
C SER A 608 23.75 46.28 13.66
N ASP A 609 22.70 46.20 12.85
CA ASP A 609 21.85 45.02 12.75
C ASP A 609 22.59 43.83 12.13
N ILE A 610 23.32 44.05 11.03
CA ILE A 610 24.09 42.98 10.36
C ILE A 610 25.24 42.49 11.25
N ARG A 611 25.93 43.38 11.96
CA ARG A 611 26.95 42.99 12.94
C ARG A 611 26.38 42.16 14.08
N ARG A 612 25.16 42.47 14.53
CA ARG A 612 24.47 41.69 15.55
C ARG A 612 24.09 40.30 15.03
N ALA A 613 23.62 40.19 13.79
CA ALA A 613 23.39 38.89 13.15
C ALA A 613 24.67 38.03 13.12
N LEU A 614 25.81 38.62 12.72
CA LEU A 614 27.12 37.94 12.70
C LEU A 614 27.62 37.48 14.08
N GLN A 615 27.29 38.20 15.14
CA GLN A 615 27.67 37.84 16.51
C GLN A 615 26.84 36.70 17.08
N MET A 616 25.57 36.63 16.71
CA MET A 616 24.62 35.65 17.26
C MET A 616 24.70 34.29 16.59
N ASP A 617 25.24 34.23 15.38
CA ASP A 617 25.34 32.99 14.61
C ASP A 617 26.72 32.84 13.94
N PRO A 618 27.77 32.59 14.72
CA PRO A 618 29.14 32.60 14.23
C PRO A 618 29.48 31.42 13.29
N ASP A 619 28.75 30.31 13.34
CA ASP A 619 29.09 29.06 12.63
C ASP A 619 28.08 28.64 11.56
N SER A 620 27.07 29.47 11.23
CA SER A 620 26.11 29.09 10.19
C SER A 620 26.62 29.23 8.77
N ARG A 621 25.97 28.46 7.88
CA ARG A 621 26.13 28.56 6.43
C ARG A 621 25.85 29.98 5.90
N ASP A 622 25.09 30.79 6.65
CA ASP A 622 24.64 32.12 6.23
C ASP A 622 25.65 33.24 6.53
N ARG A 623 26.69 32.97 7.33
CA ARG A 623 27.75 33.94 7.67
C ARG A 623 28.36 34.63 6.45
N GLY A 624 28.60 33.88 5.38
CA GLY A 624 29.14 34.41 4.13
C GLY A 624 28.23 35.45 3.46
N TYR A 625 26.91 35.32 3.61
CA TYR A 625 25.94 36.30 3.12
C TYR A 625 25.94 37.55 3.99
N PHE A 626 25.89 37.41 5.32
CA PHE A 626 25.94 38.55 6.23
C PHE A 626 27.21 39.40 6.07
N GLN A 627 28.35 38.76 5.80
CA GLN A 627 29.60 39.47 5.57
C GLN A 627 29.57 40.28 4.26
N LYS A 628 28.98 39.74 3.19
CA LYS A 628 28.77 40.49 1.94
C LYS A 628 27.83 41.67 2.13
N ASP A 629 26.75 41.49 2.89
CA ASP A 629 25.80 42.56 3.20
C ASP A 629 26.47 43.67 4.04
N LEU A 630 27.34 43.31 4.98
CA LEU A 630 28.13 44.26 5.78
C LEU A 630 29.09 45.07 4.90
N GLU A 631 29.85 44.41 4.01
CA GLU A 631 30.73 45.08 3.05
C GLU A 631 29.96 46.04 2.15
N PHE A 632 28.76 45.64 1.70
CA PHE A 632 27.89 46.47 0.89
C PHE A 632 27.45 47.75 1.63
N VAL A 633 27.03 47.62 2.89
CA VAL A 633 26.67 48.78 3.73
C VAL A 633 27.86 49.71 3.93
N GLN A 634 29.05 49.16 4.17
CA GLN A 634 30.26 49.98 4.36
C GLN A 634 30.61 50.79 3.10
N ARG A 635 30.55 50.17 1.91
CA ARG A 635 30.71 50.89 0.63
C ARG A 635 29.65 51.98 0.44
N MET A 636 28.40 51.70 0.80
CA MET A 636 27.34 52.71 0.73
C MET A 636 27.59 53.89 1.70
N LYS A 637 28.12 53.62 2.89
CA LYS A 637 28.49 54.67 3.87
C LYS A 637 29.61 55.57 3.34
N GLU A 638 30.58 55.01 2.62
CA GLU A 638 31.63 55.80 1.96
C GLU A 638 31.04 56.76 0.93
N ASN A 639 30.11 56.28 0.11
CA ASN A 639 29.41 57.09 -0.89
C ASN A 639 28.50 58.19 -0.28
N ALA A 640 28.06 58.01 0.97
CA ALA A 640 27.19 58.95 1.69
C ALA A 640 27.95 59.97 2.56
N ARG A 641 29.29 59.96 2.54
CA ARG A 641 30.13 60.89 3.34
C ARG A 641 29.88 62.34 2.97
N LYS A 642 29.84 63.23 3.98
CA LYS A 642 29.80 64.69 3.76
C LYS A 642 31.06 65.10 3.00
N PRO A 643 30.96 65.90 1.92
CA PRO A 643 32.14 66.52 1.34
C PRO A 643 32.82 67.40 2.40
N PRO A 644 34.17 67.46 2.41
CA PRO A 644 34.89 68.26 3.40
C PRO A 644 34.43 69.73 3.34
N PRO A 645 34.37 70.43 4.48
CA PRO A 645 34.03 71.84 4.48
C PRO A 645 34.97 72.59 3.54
N ARG A 646 34.41 73.33 2.58
CA ARG A 646 35.21 74.14 1.65
C ARG A 646 36.11 75.06 2.48
N PRO A 647 37.44 75.10 2.23
CA PRO A 647 38.31 76.02 2.93
C PRO A 647 37.81 77.45 2.70
N ASN A 648 37.69 78.18 3.80
CA ASN A 648 37.19 79.54 3.85
C ASN A 648 38.05 80.39 2.90
N ARG A 649 37.53 80.74 1.71
CA ARG A 649 38.17 81.73 0.82
C ARG A 649 38.10 83.06 1.56
N GLY A 650 39.16 83.37 2.29
CA GLY A 650 39.37 84.67 2.92
C GLY A 650 39.13 85.77 1.88
N LYS A 651 38.19 86.66 2.19
CA LYS A 651 38.03 87.92 1.47
C LYS A 651 39.38 88.66 1.51
N PRO A 652 39.92 89.19 0.39
CA PRO A 652 41.07 90.07 0.45
C PRO A 652 40.65 91.35 1.19
N ARG A 653 41.39 91.70 2.26
CA ARG A 653 41.30 93.01 2.90
C ARG A 653 41.74 94.06 1.89
N ARG A 654 40.89 95.07 1.67
CA ARG A 654 41.28 96.33 1.01
C ARG A 654 42.31 97.04 1.90
N SER A 655 43.42 97.45 1.30
CA SER A 655 44.23 98.60 1.72
C SER A 655 44.50 99.41 0.47
#